data_AF-A0A3A4SWM6-F1
#
_entry.id   AF-A0A3A4SWM6-F1
#
_cell.length_a   1.000
_cell.length_b   1.000
_cell.length_c   1.000
_cell.angle_alpha   90.00
_cell.angle_beta   90.00
_cell.angle_gamma   90.00
#
_symmetry.space_group_name_H-M   'P 1'
#
loop_
_entity.id
_entity.type
_entity.pdbx_description
1 polymer ?
#
loop_
_entity_poly.entity_id
_entity_poly.type
_entity_poly.pdbx_seq_one_letter_code
_entity_poly.pdbx_strand_id
1 'polypeptide(L)'
;MATIDLSKTPIRTANEVIRGYGAIHQSIEIINPDAKHYIAVGLTNPIDVHIKGSAGYFCGGLSDGPAIRVDKNVSWGVGDNMLGGSINVGGNAGAIAGVALRGGDIVIAGNMGSRSGQVMKQGTLFCGGSSSFMAGYMMYGGRIIILGDSGEKVGENMAGGEIFVGGKIQSMGSDTRLTLPSEEDLSGISEFLEKYGFSFSGVFKKVVCAGKDLTYGKPEPGTKPIPYPEFSGPKSSYWNQKVQEDIRIKGSIGRYRVRGFGAARHIPHFNDIAFKARVSPEMIDPAVLDKVKLRTFIGDRHGGRALDLSMPVMIAPMSYGALSPEVKQALGIASSLSGISENTGEGGMYSVERAETRQLIAQCLSGRLGWNIHDMKRSDGIELYISQGAKPGLGGQLMAAKLTAEIAAIRGIPEGMDLRSPSRHPDVLGGDDLIMKIREFREAVGWRLPVSIKLGGGRTRDDVKIAYKDNLDFVELDGLQGGTGAASSEVLEYVGIPTISAIMEAMDGLAEINAQGQLPIVLMGGIQNGIDAAKAIALGATAVGLGTPMLVAAGCIGCMQCSSGNCPLGLTTQTPKLTQRFDVQKSALKMHHYLESIRWQLAAITYALGHDHVQELSRDDLVALTPEAAALTRLPYEPGYREQYGSTGTSRPDSPVRTETGTANYPKQSFELIRMMSESNYEDSDIQKNILARALEPRENPFPEDRAAHLDDLVFLSAALTRLVIDPYREDCSTQTCITRSIGIGPKKEDQPAIDLAKPFFITGFDDAPLPVQSALAKVLSQSGCGYIGWAPLKTASEEVLNYPWLQLLKPGDDPDATAAGLVYVINDTFEPVTASRMHPGQLLGLSVSAPAVSDALPFALKNQFDLLVLDQTLGIETPWVELDSPIDLTVMRNAVRGLQALGKEEEIALVNFGGLRSGTDVAKALAYNCLGSVFSVAMGIAMGGSIQDKQLVFAEELEESAMVDAGMNWIKGTAQETAIIARCTGKTNVHNLEPEDMRAITLSTAKALDIPLASGPDKRASF
;
A
#
# COMPACT_ATOMS: atom_id res chain seq x y z
N MET A 1 -35.95 -35.06 10.84
CA MET A 1 -34.82 -34.54 10.05
C MET A 1 -35.28 -34.40 8.60
N ALA A 2 -35.28 -33.19 8.03
CA ALA A 2 -35.60 -32.97 6.62
C ALA A 2 -34.42 -33.40 5.74
N THR A 3 -34.63 -33.77 4.48
CA THR A 3 -33.55 -34.23 3.58
C THR A 3 -33.43 -33.33 2.35
N ILE A 4 -32.21 -32.91 2.03
CA ILE A 4 -31.85 -32.17 0.81
C ILE A 4 -30.90 -33.01 -0.03
N ASP A 5 -31.26 -33.25 -1.30
CA ASP A 5 -30.42 -33.96 -2.27
C ASP A 5 -29.68 -32.96 -3.17
N LEU A 6 -28.39 -32.77 -2.93
CA LEU A 6 -27.58 -31.81 -3.69
C LEU A 6 -27.26 -32.27 -5.13
N SER A 7 -27.59 -33.52 -5.50
CA SER A 7 -27.55 -33.93 -6.91
C SER A 7 -28.69 -33.30 -7.74
N LYS A 8 -29.76 -32.83 -7.07
CA LYS A 8 -30.97 -32.27 -7.70
C LYS A 8 -31.22 -30.80 -7.34
N THR A 9 -30.69 -30.35 -6.21
CA THR A 9 -30.92 -28.99 -5.69
C THR A 9 -29.66 -28.14 -5.85
N PRO A 10 -29.74 -27.00 -6.58
CA PRO A 10 -28.66 -26.03 -6.62
C PRO A 10 -28.28 -25.51 -5.23
N ILE A 11 -27.00 -25.22 -5.02
CA ILE A 11 -26.48 -24.85 -3.69
C ILE A 11 -27.19 -23.65 -3.07
N ARG A 12 -27.49 -22.62 -3.87
CA ARG A 12 -28.21 -21.42 -3.43
C ARG A 12 -29.57 -21.77 -2.84
N THR A 13 -30.36 -22.56 -3.57
CA THR A 13 -31.67 -23.03 -3.13
C THR A 13 -31.54 -23.91 -1.89
N ALA A 14 -30.52 -24.77 -1.81
CA ALA A 14 -30.26 -25.59 -0.64
C ALA A 14 -30.00 -24.71 0.60
N ASN A 15 -29.14 -23.70 0.49
CA ASN A 15 -28.83 -22.78 1.60
C ASN A 15 -30.06 -21.96 2.03
N GLU A 16 -30.90 -21.51 1.09
CA GLU A 16 -32.18 -20.85 1.40
C GLU A 16 -33.10 -21.78 2.20
N VAL A 17 -33.24 -23.04 1.77
CA VAL A 17 -34.04 -24.06 2.46
C VAL A 17 -33.46 -24.38 3.84
N ILE A 18 -32.14 -24.47 3.98
CA ILE A 18 -31.46 -24.72 5.27
C ILE A 18 -31.78 -23.60 6.26
N ARG A 19 -31.72 -22.33 5.83
CA ARG A 19 -32.08 -21.19 6.68
C ARG A 19 -33.54 -21.22 7.10
N GLY A 20 -34.44 -21.57 6.18
CA GLY A 20 -35.87 -21.71 6.46
C GLY A 20 -36.16 -22.75 7.54
N TYR A 21 -35.54 -23.93 7.45
CA TYR A 21 -35.66 -24.96 8.48
C TYR A 21 -34.98 -24.58 9.80
N GLY A 22 -33.85 -23.86 9.74
CA GLY A 22 -33.18 -23.34 10.93
C GLY A 22 -34.05 -22.35 11.70
N ALA A 23 -34.85 -21.53 11.02
CA ALA A 23 -35.80 -20.61 11.66
C ALA A 23 -36.92 -21.33 12.45
N ILE A 24 -37.14 -22.62 12.21
CA ILE A 24 -38.09 -23.46 12.93
C ILE A 24 -37.41 -24.61 13.70
N HIS A 25 -36.09 -24.55 13.89
CA HIS A 25 -35.26 -25.53 14.60
C HIS A 25 -35.41 -26.99 14.11
N GLN A 26 -35.66 -27.19 12.81
CA GLN A 26 -35.77 -28.51 12.21
C GLN A 26 -34.40 -28.98 11.70
N SER A 27 -33.86 -30.07 12.24
CA SER A 27 -32.59 -30.66 11.78
C SER A 27 -32.66 -31.12 10.33
N ILE A 28 -31.53 -31.06 9.62
CA ILE A 28 -31.42 -31.37 8.19
C ILE A 28 -30.35 -32.41 7.92
N GLU A 29 -30.64 -33.28 6.97
CA GLU A 29 -29.71 -34.20 6.34
C GLU A 29 -29.45 -33.76 4.90
N ILE A 30 -28.19 -33.70 4.48
CA ILE A 30 -27.76 -33.39 3.13
C ILE A 30 -27.13 -34.63 2.53
N ILE A 31 -27.70 -35.13 1.43
CA ILE A 31 -27.21 -36.30 0.69
C ILE A 31 -26.63 -35.89 -0.66
N ASN A 32 -25.74 -36.74 -1.17
CA ASN A 32 -25.01 -36.53 -2.43
C ASN A 32 -24.32 -35.14 -2.51
N PRO A 33 -23.55 -34.72 -1.49
CA PRO A 33 -22.98 -33.38 -1.46
C PRO A 33 -21.88 -33.17 -2.51
N ASP A 34 -21.23 -34.24 -2.97
CA ASP A 34 -20.23 -34.24 -4.05
C ASP A 34 -19.20 -33.11 -3.97
N ALA A 35 -18.72 -32.81 -2.75
CA ALA A 35 -17.80 -31.72 -2.46
C ALA A 35 -18.23 -30.34 -2.97
N LYS A 36 -19.55 -30.10 -3.14
CA LYS A 36 -20.08 -28.77 -3.46
C LYS A 36 -19.65 -27.75 -2.40
N HIS A 37 -19.29 -26.57 -2.87
CA HIS A 37 -18.82 -25.47 -2.04
C HIS A 37 -20.00 -24.78 -1.34
N TYR A 38 -19.70 -24.01 -0.29
CA TYR A 38 -20.64 -23.12 0.42
C TYR A 38 -21.82 -23.80 1.13
N ILE A 39 -21.75 -25.10 1.39
CA ILE A 39 -22.81 -25.79 2.12
C ILE A 39 -22.87 -25.20 3.53
N ALA A 40 -24.08 -24.84 3.97
CA ALA A 40 -24.34 -24.32 5.31
C ALA A 40 -23.62 -22.99 5.63
N VAL A 41 -23.39 -22.14 4.62
CA VAL A 41 -22.84 -20.78 4.82
C VAL A 41 -23.93 -19.80 5.28
N GLY A 42 -23.59 -18.87 6.18
CA GLY A 42 -24.49 -17.77 6.56
C GLY A 42 -25.60 -18.14 7.56
N LEU A 43 -25.44 -19.25 8.28
CA LEU A 43 -26.45 -19.72 9.23
C LEU A 43 -26.33 -18.95 10.54
N THR A 44 -27.42 -18.32 10.98
CA THR A 44 -27.47 -17.55 12.24
C THR A 44 -28.53 -18.05 13.21
N ASN A 45 -29.25 -19.10 12.83
CA ASN A 45 -30.19 -19.79 13.72
C ASN A 45 -29.56 -21.13 14.12
N PRO A 46 -29.66 -21.55 15.39
CA PRO A 46 -29.24 -22.88 15.81
C PRO A 46 -29.96 -23.96 15.02
N ILE A 47 -29.19 -24.83 14.37
CA ILE A 47 -29.68 -25.92 13.53
C ILE A 47 -28.65 -27.05 13.47
N ASP A 48 -29.11 -28.30 13.53
CA ASP A 48 -28.27 -29.46 13.25
C ASP A 48 -28.28 -29.78 11.75
N VAL A 49 -27.10 -29.82 11.14
CA VAL A 49 -26.91 -30.16 9.71
C VAL A 49 -25.99 -31.36 9.59
N HIS A 50 -26.49 -32.47 9.06
CA HIS A 50 -25.68 -33.66 8.78
C HIS A 50 -25.42 -33.79 7.27
N ILE A 51 -24.16 -33.65 6.87
CA ILE A 51 -23.68 -33.77 5.49
C ILE A 51 -23.11 -35.18 5.27
N LYS A 52 -23.85 -36.01 4.53
CA LYS A 52 -23.48 -37.39 4.19
C LYS A 52 -22.50 -37.44 3.02
N GLY A 53 -21.24 -37.13 3.29
CA GLY A 53 -20.16 -37.17 2.32
C GLY A 53 -19.07 -36.12 2.60
N SER A 54 -18.43 -35.63 1.53
CA SER A 54 -17.48 -34.53 1.60
C SER A 54 -18.15 -33.21 1.23
N ALA A 55 -17.70 -32.11 1.84
CA ALA A 55 -18.09 -30.75 1.48
C ALA A 55 -16.91 -29.98 0.86
N GLY A 56 -17.21 -28.97 0.06
CA GLY A 56 -16.24 -28.14 -0.63
C GLY A 56 -15.72 -26.98 0.19
N TYR A 57 -15.38 -25.88 -0.51
CA TYR A 57 -14.84 -24.66 0.08
C TYR A 57 -15.87 -24.01 1.01
N PHE A 58 -15.39 -23.39 2.09
CA PHE A 58 -16.16 -22.56 3.01
C PHE A 58 -17.36 -23.25 3.68
N CYS A 59 -17.33 -24.57 3.84
CA CYS A 59 -18.39 -25.30 4.55
C CYS A 59 -18.59 -24.70 5.96
N GLY A 60 -19.83 -24.29 6.28
CA GLY A 60 -20.15 -23.67 7.58
C GLY A 60 -19.57 -22.26 7.80
N GLY A 61 -18.99 -21.63 6.76
CA GLY A 61 -18.44 -20.28 6.85
C GLY A 61 -19.49 -19.22 7.21
N LEU A 62 -19.04 -18.11 7.78
CA LEU A 62 -19.84 -16.93 8.13
C LEU A 62 -21.11 -17.30 8.90
N SER A 63 -20.99 -18.16 9.90
CA SER A 63 -22.12 -18.69 10.66
C SER A 63 -21.98 -18.46 12.17
N ASP A 64 -23.12 -18.50 12.86
CA ASP A 64 -23.23 -18.34 14.30
C ASP A 64 -24.30 -19.29 14.87
N GLY A 65 -23.85 -20.27 15.64
CA GLY A 65 -24.68 -21.24 16.36
C GLY A 65 -24.99 -22.60 15.71
N PRO A 66 -24.72 -22.92 14.43
CA PRO A 66 -25.11 -24.23 13.89
C PRO A 66 -24.24 -25.36 14.44
N ALA A 67 -24.79 -26.59 14.44
CA ALA A 67 -24.06 -27.82 14.69
C ALA A 67 -23.98 -28.63 13.39
N ILE A 68 -22.81 -28.61 12.74
CA ILE A 68 -22.59 -29.20 11.43
C ILE A 68 -21.75 -30.48 11.59
N ARG A 69 -22.24 -31.59 11.04
CA ARG A 69 -21.49 -32.85 10.95
C ARG A 69 -21.22 -33.19 9.49
N VAL A 70 -19.97 -33.46 9.15
CA VAL A 70 -19.53 -33.90 7.83
C VAL A 70 -18.91 -35.29 7.94
N ASP A 71 -19.42 -36.27 7.20
CA ASP A 71 -18.94 -37.67 7.34
C ASP A 71 -17.51 -37.88 6.84
N LYS A 72 -17.10 -37.15 5.80
CA LYS A 72 -15.79 -37.32 5.16
C LYS A 72 -14.97 -36.02 5.23
N ASN A 73 -14.47 -35.52 4.10
CA ASN A 73 -13.52 -34.42 4.06
C ASN A 73 -14.22 -33.07 3.82
N VAL A 74 -13.56 -32.00 4.21
CA VAL A 74 -13.89 -30.63 3.81
C VAL A 74 -12.72 -30.01 3.07
N SER A 75 -13.00 -29.10 2.14
CA SER A 75 -11.96 -28.40 1.39
C SER A 75 -11.48 -27.14 2.14
N TRP A 76 -11.05 -26.11 1.40
CA TRP A 76 -10.45 -24.88 1.91
C TRP A 76 -11.43 -24.05 2.75
N GLY A 77 -10.96 -23.47 3.85
CA GLY A 77 -11.72 -22.47 4.61
C GLY A 77 -12.95 -22.96 5.36
N VAL A 78 -12.98 -24.23 5.81
CA VAL A 78 -14.05 -24.71 6.69
C VAL A 78 -14.20 -23.81 7.91
N GLY A 79 -15.43 -23.37 8.19
CA GLY A 79 -15.74 -22.47 9.29
C GLY A 79 -15.08 -21.09 9.20
N ASP A 80 -14.80 -20.58 7.99
CA ASP A 80 -14.29 -19.20 7.83
C ASP A 80 -15.15 -18.21 8.62
N ASN A 81 -14.49 -17.48 9.51
CA ASN A 81 -15.09 -16.41 10.30
C ASN A 81 -16.37 -16.81 11.06
N MET A 82 -16.47 -18.09 11.47
CA MET A 82 -17.53 -18.59 12.34
C MET A 82 -17.46 -17.95 13.74
N LEU A 83 -18.60 -17.58 14.32
CA LEU A 83 -18.70 -16.92 15.63
C LEU A 83 -19.03 -17.88 16.78
N GLY A 84 -19.73 -18.96 16.48
CA GLY A 84 -20.22 -19.91 17.50
C GLY A 84 -20.85 -21.13 16.84
N GLY A 85 -21.10 -22.17 17.63
CA GLY A 85 -21.58 -23.49 17.16
C GLY A 85 -20.46 -24.54 17.08
N SER A 86 -20.70 -25.62 16.33
CA SER A 86 -19.69 -26.66 16.11
C SER A 86 -19.66 -27.17 14.66
N ILE A 87 -18.48 -27.54 14.17
CA ILE A 87 -18.30 -28.24 12.90
C ILE A 87 -17.44 -29.48 13.14
N ASN A 88 -18.03 -30.67 13.00
CA ASN A 88 -17.38 -31.96 13.21
C ASN A 88 -17.14 -32.65 11.86
N VAL A 89 -15.88 -32.80 11.47
CA VAL A 89 -15.45 -33.38 10.20
C VAL A 89 -14.83 -34.75 10.47
N GLY A 90 -15.43 -35.81 9.92
CA GLY A 90 -14.96 -37.20 10.09
C GLY A 90 -13.66 -37.53 9.35
N GLY A 91 -13.28 -36.73 8.36
CA GLY A 91 -12.05 -36.86 7.58
C GLY A 91 -11.08 -35.68 7.76
N ASN A 92 -10.45 -35.27 6.67
CA ASN A 92 -9.45 -34.20 6.64
C ASN A 92 -10.07 -32.84 6.27
N ALA A 93 -9.37 -31.78 6.63
CA ALA A 93 -9.64 -30.43 6.15
C ALA A 93 -8.53 -29.94 5.21
N GLY A 94 -8.91 -29.14 4.21
CA GLY A 94 -7.96 -28.41 3.39
C GLY A 94 -7.16 -27.37 4.21
N ALA A 95 -6.43 -26.52 3.52
CA ALA A 95 -5.74 -25.40 4.15
C ALA A 95 -6.72 -24.37 4.76
N ILE A 96 -6.19 -23.45 5.56
CA ILE A 96 -6.89 -22.36 6.25
C ILE A 96 -8.16 -22.79 7.03
N ALA A 97 -8.20 -24.03 7.53
CA ALA A 97 -9.29 -24.49 8.38
C ALA A 97 -9.43 -23.58 9.61
N GLY A 98 -10.65 -23.13 9.93
CA GLY A 98 -10.87 -22.19 11.02
C GLY A 98 -10.23 -20.81 10.82
N VAL A 99 -10.02 -20.39 9.57
CA VAL A 99 -9.54 -19.04 9.26
C VAL A 99 -10.47 -17.99 9.86
N ALA A 100 -9.89 -17.01 10.54
CA ALA A 100 -10.61 -15.95 11.23
C ALA A 100 -11.69 -16.40 12.23
N LEU A 101 -11.59 -17.62 12.79
CA LEU A 101 -12.52 -18.15 13.80
C LEU A 101 -12.64 -17.18 14.99
N ARG A 102 -13.89 -16.87 15.37
CA ARG A 102 -14.25 -15.93 16.44
C ARG A 102 -14.95 -16.61 17.62
N GLY A 103 -15.19 -17.92 17.54
CA GLY A 103 -15.77 -18.73 18.61
C GLY A 103 -16.29 -20.05 18.08
N GLY A 104 -16.79 -20.90 18.98
CA GLY A 104 -17.22 -22.26 18.64
C GLY A 104 -16.07 -23.26 18.50
N ASP A 105 -16.44 -24.47 18.08
CA ASP A 105 -15.53 -25.61 17.97
C ASP A 105 -15.48 -26.14 16.53
N ILE A 106 -14.29 -26.22 15.94
CA ILE A 106 -14.06 -26.92 14.66
C ILE A 106 -13.21 -28.15 14.95
N VAL A 107 -13.78 -29.34 14.72
CA VAL A 107 -13.19 -30.63 15.07
C VAL A 107 -12.90 -31.40 13.79
N ILE A 108 -11.62 -31.52 13.44
CA ILE A 108 -11.17 -32.29 12.28
C ILE A 108 -10.58 -33.62 12.79
N ALA A 109 -11.23 -34.74 12.49
CA ALA A 109 -10.78 -36.05 12.94
C ALA A 109 -9.46 -36.49 12.28
N GLY A 110 -9.24 -36.09 11.02
CA GLY A 110 -8.03 -36.34 10.25
C GLY A 110 -7.00 -35.21 10.34
N ASN A 111 -6.30 -34.98 9.23
CA ASN A 111 -5.28 -33.93 9.10
C ASN A 111 -5.87 -32.59 8.69
N MET A 112 -5.16 -31.50 9.02
CA MET A 112 -5.45 -30.16 8.54
C MET A 112 -4.37 -29.66 7.57
N GLY A 113 -4.79 -28.92 6.54
CA GLY A 113 -3.88 -28.30 5.58
C GLY A 113 -3.08 -27.12 6.16
N SER A 114 -2.40 -26.40 5.27
CA SER A 114 -1.55 -25.27 5.64
C SER A 114 -2.31 -24.10 6.21
N ARG A 115 -1.63 -23.30 7.06
CA ARG A 115 -2.18 -22.06 7.63
C ARG A 115 -3.50 -22.25 8.38
N SER A 116 -3.72 -23.42 8.97
CA SER A 116 -4.89 -23.69 9.81
C SER A 116 -4.93 -22.74 11.00
N GLY A 117 -6.10 -22.16 11.30
CA GLY A 117 -6.26 -21.11 12.30
C GLY A 117 -5.65 -19.77 11.90
N GLN A 118 -5.42 -19.52 10.60
CA GLN A 118 -4.88 -18.24 10.14
C GLN A 118 -5.78 -17.09 10.59
N VAL A 119 -5.18 -16.02 11.12
CA VAL A 119 -5.87 -14.86 11.69
C VAL A 119 -6.97 -15.20 12.70
N MET A 120 -6.93 -16.36 13.37
CA MET A 120 -7.93 -16.78 14.37
C MET A 120 -7.95 -15.83 15.58
N LYS A 121 -9.14 -15.56 16.13
CA LYS A 121 -9.37 -14.62 17.23
C LYS A 121 -9.77 -15.30 18.53
N GLN A 122 -10.62 -16.34 18.42
CA GLN A 122 -11.25 -17.03 19.54
C GLN A 122 -11.73 -18.42 19.07
N GLY A 123 -12.21 -19.25 20.00
CA GLY A 123 -12.74 -20.59 19.72
C GLY A 123 -11.68 -21.70 19.83
N THR A 124 -12.09 -22.94 19.51
CA THR A 124 -11.18 -24.11 19.49
C THR A 124 -11.12 -24.73 18.10
N LEU A 125 -9.93 -24.82 17.52
CA LEU A 125 -9.66 -25.61 16.32
C LEU A 125 -8.90 -26.87 16.70
N PHE A 126 -9.49 -28.03 16.44
CA PHE A 126 -8.94 -29.33 16.80
C PHE A 126 -8.57 -30.17 15.58
N CYS A 127 -7.44 -30.86 15.67
CA CYS A 127 -6.91 -31.79 14.68
C CYS A 127 -6.52 -33.11 15.35
N GLY A 128 -7.27 -34.17 15.01
CA GLY A 128 -6.98 -35.53 15.45
C GLY A 128 -5.73 -36.13 14.80
N GLY A 129 -5.35 -35.65 13.61
CA GLY A 129 -4.11 -35.99 12.92
C GLY A 129 -3.03 -34.92 13.05
N SER A 130 -2.32 -34.66 11.95
CA SER A 130 -1.25 -33.66 11.86
C SER A 130 -1.70 -32.39 11.14
N SER A 131 -1.08 -31.26 11.47
CA SER A 131 -1.26 -29.99 10.77
C SER A 131 -0.06 -29.68 9.89
N SER A 132 -0.31 -29.16 8.68
CA SER A 132 0.74 -28.72 7.76
C SER A 132 1.40 -27.40 8.18
N PHE A 133 2.18 -26.77 7.29
CA PHE A 133 2.98 -25.58 7.56
C PHE A 133 2.12 -24.40 8.08
N MET A 134 2.70 -23.60 8.98
CA MET A 134 2.18 -22.33 9.51
C MET A 134 0.84 -22.43 10.25
N ALA A 135 0.61 -23.50 11.01
CA ALA A 135 -0.54 -23.55 11.93
C ALA A 135 -0.51 -22.35 12.90
N GLY A 136 -1.63 -21.64 13.03
CA GLY A 136 -1.75 -20.42 13.85
C GLY A 136 -1.07 -19.18 13.26
N TYR A 137 -0.87 -19.11 11.94
CA TYR A 137 -0.31 -17.93 11.29
C TYR A 137 -1.13 -16.67 11.56
N MET A 138 -0.51 -15.66 12.15
CA MET A 138 -1.17 -14.42 12.60
C MET A 138 -2.35 -14.65 13.55
N MET A 139 -2.31 -15.70 14.37
CA MET A 139 -3.31 -15.95 15.40
C MET A 139 -3.31 -14.81 16.43
N TYR A 140 -4.49 -14.25 16.70
CA TYR A 140 -4.72 -13.19 17.67
C TYR A 140 -5.27 -13.71 19.00
N GLY A 141 -5.88 -14.90 18.99
CA GLY A 141 -6.46 -15.53 20.18
C GLY A 141 -7.10 -16.88 19.87
N GLY A 142 -7.71 -17.49 20.89
CA GLY A 142 -8.31 -18.82 20.82
C GLY A 142 -7.30 -19.96 21.07
N ARG A 143 -7.71 -21.19 20.76
CA ARG A 143 -6.96 -22.40 21.04
C ARG A 143 -6.88 -23.33 19.82
N ILE A 144 -5.68 -23.80 19.48
CA ILE A 144 -5.47 -24.87 18.50
C ILE A 144 -4.94 -26.11 19.21
N ILE A 145 -5.53 -27.28 18.98
CA ILE A 145 -5.11 -28.57 19.55
C ILE A 145 -4.78 -29.53 18.40
N ILE A 146 -3.54 -30.02 18.35
CA ILE A 146 -3.04 -30.95 17.33
C ILE A 146 -2.53 -32.19 18.04
N LEU A 147 -3.15 -33.34 17.82
CA LEU A 147 -2.70 -34.60 18.44
C LEU A 147 -1.43 -35.16 17.78
N GLY A 148 -1.30 -35.00 16.46
CA GLY A 148 -0.14 -35.42 15.68
C GLY A 148 0.97 -34.37 15.58
N ASP A 149 1.67 -34.37 14.45
CA ASP A 149 2.78 -33.46 14.18
C ASP A 149 2.28 -32.10 13.65
N SER A 150 3.12 -31.08 13.79
CA SER A 150 2.94 -29.77 13.18
C SER A 150 4.13 -29.41 12.30
N GLY A 151 3.86 -28.87 11.12
CA GLY A 151 4.86 -28.49 10.11
C GLY A 151 5.73 -27.29 10.49
N GLU A 152 6.29 -26.63 9.47
CA GLU A 152 7.18 -25.48 9.66
C GLU A 152 6.46 -24.23 10.17
N LYS A 153 7.18 -23.38 10.89
CA LYS A 153 6.77 -22.03 11.32
C LYS A 153 5.46 -22.01 12.11
N VAL A 154 5.32 -22.89 13.10
CA VAL A 154 4.13 -22.94 13.97
C VAL A 154 4.00 -21.64 14.78
N GLY A 155 2.83 -21.01 14.73
CA GLY A 155 2.54 -19.73 15.41
C GLY A 155 3.19 -18.52 14.76
N GLU A 156 3.62 -18.61 13.49
CA GLU A 156 4.25 -17.51 12.75
C GLU A 156 3.49 -16.18 12.90
N ASN A 157 4.16 -15.17 13.46
CA ASN A 157 3.61 -13.84 13.74
C ASN A 157 2.31 -13.84 14.59
N MET A 158 2.11 -14.83 15.48
CA MET A 158 0.98 -14.82 16.40
C MET A 158 1.10 -13.66 17.41
N ALA A 159 0.01 -12.97 17.67
CA ALA A 159 -0.07 -11.92 18.68
C ALA A 159 -0.74 -12.41 19.97
N GLY A 160 -1.47 -13.53 19.92
CA GLY A 160 -2.15 -14.11 21.06
C GLY A 160 -2.69 -15.52 20.76
N GLY A 161 -3.33 -16.12 21.77
CA GLY A 161 -3.85 -17.48 21.69
C GLY A 161 -2.79 -18.54 22.02
N GLU A 162 -3.20 -19.80 21.93
CA GLU A 162 -2.40 -20.94 22.40
C GLU A 162 -2.51 -22.12 21.44
N ILE A 163 -1.37 -22.74 21.12
CA ILE A 163 -1.30 -23.93 20.25
C ILE A 163 -0.70 -25.08 21.04
N PHE A 164 -1.42 -26.19 21.11
CA PHE A 164 -1.01 -27.40 21.80
C PHE A 164 -0.70 -28.49 20.77
N VAL A 165 0.54 -29.00 20.78
CA VAL A 165 1.01 -30.03 19.83
C VAL A 165 1.45 -31.28 20.58
N GLY A 166 0.80 -32.42 20.30
CA GLY A 166 1.11 -33.71 20.89
C GLY A 166 2.31 -34.42 20.24
N GLY A 167 2.53 -34.18 18.95
CA GLY A 167 3.65 -34.72 18.17
C GLY A 167 4.87 -33.81 18.09
N LYS A 168 5.61 -33.90 16.98
CA LYS A 168 6.79 -33.08 16.66
C LYS A 168 6.38 -31.73 16.09
N ILE A 169 7.19 -30.71 16.37
CA ILE A 169 7.11 -29.39 15.73
C ILE A 169 8.36 -29.29 14.85
N GLN A 170 8.19 -29.08 13.54
CA GLN A 170 9.32 -29.01 12.62
C GLN A 170 10.13 -27.72 12.82
N SER A 171 9.46 -26.57 12.90
CA SER A 171 10.09 -25.30 13.26
C SER A 171 9.09 -24.33 13.89
N MET A 172 9.59 -23.42 14.73
CA MET A 172 8.81 -22.37 15.38
C MET A 172 8.68 -21.17 14.46
N GLY A 173 7.56 -20.46 14.54
CA GLY A 173 7.35 -19.19 13.84
C GLY A 173 8.06 -18.02 14.52
N SER A 174 8.15 -16.89 13.80
CA SER A 174 8.65 -15.62 14.36
C SER A 174 7.84 -15.19 15.59
N ASP A 175 8.53 -14.58 16.56
CA ASP A 175 7.97 -14.11 17.84
C ASP A 175 7.17 -15.16 18.63
N THR A 176 7.58 -16.43 18.58
CA THR A 176 6.97 -17.51 19.39
C THR A 176 7.95 -18.11 20.39
N ARG A 177 7.40 -18.75 21.43
CA ARG A 177 8.16 -19.54 22.39
C ARG A 177 7.39 -20.78 22.84
N LEU A 178 8.14 -21.78 23.29
CA LEU A 178 7.60 -22.96 23.96
C LEU A 178 7.43 -22.68 25.46
N THR A 179 6.32 -23.16 26.01
CA THR A 179 6.06 -23.20 27.44
C THR A 179 5.50 -24.57 27.83
N LEU A 180 5.47 -24.86 29.14
CA LEU A 180 4.79 -26.05 29.65
C LEU A 180 3.28 -25.77 29.76
N PRO A 181 2.41 -26.69 29.34
CA PRO A 181 0.98 -26.62 29.65
C PRO A 181 0.75 -26.60 31.17
N SER A 182 -0.22 -25.81 31.63
CA SER A 182 -0.69 -25.82 33.01
C SER A 182 -1.61 -27.02 33.29
N GLU A 183 -1.91 -27.30 34.56
CA GLU A 183 -2.91 -28.33 34.92
C GLU A 183 -4.31 -27.97 34.38
N GLU A 184 -4.67 -26.68 34.39
CA GLU A 184 -5.92 -26.19 33.82
C GLU A 184 -5.98 -26.39 32.30
N ASP A 185 -4.88 -26.14 31.59
CA ASP A 185 -4.79 -26.40 30.15
C ASP A 185 -5.07 -27.87 29.86
N LEU A 186 -4.41 -28.77 30.59
CA LEU A 186 -4.51 -30.23 30.39
C LEU A 186 -5.90 -30.76 30.75
N SER A 187 -6.51 -30.26 31.83
CA SER A 187 -7.89 -30.61 32.20
C SER A 187 -8.85 -30.15 31.12
N GLY A 188 -8.75 -28.90 30.68
CA GLY A 188 -9.62 -28.33 29.65
C GLY A 188 -9.44 -28.97 28.27
N ILE A 189 -8.26 -29.50 27.94
CA ILE A 189 -8.05 -30.33 26.75
C ILE A 189 -8.69 -31.70 26.94
N SER A 190 -8.50 -32.34 28.10
CA SER A 190 -9.07 -33.66 28.37
C SER A 190 -10.60 -33.67 28.29
N GLU A 191 -11.25 -32.67 28.88
CA GLU A 191 -12.70 -32.46 28.77
C GLU A 191 -13.14 -32.24 27.32
N PHE A 192 -12.38 -31.47 26.54
CA PHE A 192 -12.66 -31.26 25.12
C PHE A 192 -12.54 -32.55 24.31
N LEU A 193 -11.51 -33.37 24.57
CA LEU A 193 -11.33 -34.65 23.89
C LEU A 193 -12.46 -35.61 24.24
N GLU A 194 -12.87 -35.71 25.52
CA GLU A 194 -14.00 -36.54 25.95
C GLU A 194 -15.30 -36.11 25.26
N LYS A 195 -15.59 -34.80 25.23
CA LYS A 195 -16.78 -34.23 24.55
C LYS A 195 -16.90 -34.69 23.10
N TYR A 196 -15.79 -34.80 22.37
CA TYR A 196 -15.78 -35.17 20.94
C TYR A 196 -15.35 -36.62 20.67
N GLY A 197 -15.15 -37.44 21.71
CA GLY A 197 -14.85 -38.87 21.60
C GLY A 197 -13.42 -39.18 21.16
N PHE A 198 -12.45 -38.34 21.51
CA PHE A 198 -11.03 -38.55 21.28
C PHE A 198 -10.29 -38.91 22.58
N SER A 199 -9.13 -39.53 22.46
CA SER A 199 -8.22 -39.78 23.57
C SER A 199 -6.78 -39.52 23.15
N PHE A 200 -5.94 -39.10 24.10
CA PHE A 200 -4.52 -38.83 23.88
C PHE A 200 -3.73 -39.22 25.13
N SER A 201 -2.62 -39.95 24.94
CA SER A 201 -1.78 -40.46 26.03
C SER A 201 -0.35 -39.89 26.02
N GLY A 202 -0.07 -38.91 25.15
CA GLY A 202 1.23 -38.26 25.05
C GLY A 202 1.33 -36.99 25.91
N VAL A 203 2.36 -36.19 25.65
CA VAL A 203 2.57 -34.89 26.32
C VAL A 203 2.43 -33.77 25.31
N PHE A 204 1.67 -32.73 25.66
CA PHE A 204 1.53 -31.54 24.82
C PHE A 204 2.71 -30.58 24.99
N LYS A 205 3.15 -30.01 23.87
CA LYS A 205 3.98 -28.81 23.83
C LYS A 205 3.06 -27.61 23.63
N LYS A 206 3.21 -26.58 24.46
CA LYS A 206 2.44 -25.34 24.34
C LYS A 206 3.27 -24.28 23.62
N VAL A 207 2.74 -23.75 22.52
CA VAL A 207 3.32 -22.63 21.78
C VAL A 207 2.48 -21.39 22.07
N VAL A 208 3.16 -20.29 22.43
CA VAL A 208 2.57 -18.98 22.71
C VAL A 208 3.39 -17.85 22.09
N CYS A 209 2.78 -16.67 21.96
CA CYS A 209 3.46 -15.45 21.57
C CYS A 209 4.59 -15.10 22.56
N ALA A 210 5.75 -14.73 22.05
CA ALA A 210 6.88 -14.26 22.86
C ALA A 210 6.79 -12.76 23.18
N GLY A 211 6.06 -11.98 22.37
CA GLY A 211 5.69 -10.59 22.64
C GLY A 211 6.77 -9.56 22.29
N LYS A 212 7.72 -9.91 21.43
CA LYS A 212 8.86 -9.06 21.04
C LYS A 212 8.54 -8.13 19.88
N ASP A 213 7.61 -8.51 18.99
CA ASP A 213 7.31 -7.80 17.74
C ASP A 213 5.93 -7.10 17.77
N LEU A 214 5.30 -7.00 18.94
CA LEU A 214 3.97 -6.40 19.10
C LEU A 214 3.94 -4.88 18.88
N THR A 215 5.06 -4.18 19.07
CA THR A 215 5.17 -2.73 18.89
C THR A 215 6.50 -2.33 18.27
N TYR A 216 6.56 -1.13 17.68
CA TYR A 216 7.84 -0.53 17.29
C TYR A 216 8.68 -0.18 18.53
N GLY A 217 9.93 -0.68 18.58
CA GLY A 217 10.80 -0.48 19.73
C GLY A 217 11.16 0.98 20.04
N LYS A 218 11.45 1.79 19.01
CA LYS A 218 11.68 3.25 19.15
C LYS A 218 10.50 4.04 18.54
N PRO A 219 9.84 4.91 19.31
CA PRO A 219 8.79 5.78 18.79
C PRO A 219 9.37 6.85 17.87
N GLU A 220 8.52 7.46 17.05
CA GLU A 220 8.97 8.58 16.21
C GLU A 220 9.19 9.84 17.05
N PRO A 221 10.29 10.57 16.81
CA PRO A 221 10.55 11.81 17.51
C PRO A 221 9.54 12.90 17.12
N GLY A 222 9.20 13.76 18.07
CA GLY A 222 8.44 14.97 17.78
C GLY A 222 9.25 15.90 16.87
N THR A 223 8.63 16.39 15.79
CA THR A 223 9.28 17.23 14.78
C THR A 223 8.57 18.57 14.66
N LYS A 224 9.31 19.60 14.23
CA LYS A 224 8.70 20.87 13.84
C LYS A 224 7.95 20.66 12.52
N PRO A 225 6.71 21.17 12.38
CA PRO A 225 6.01 21.11 11.11
C PRO A 225 6.79 21.85 10.01
N ILE A 226 7.17 21.13 8.97
CA ILE A 226 7.74 21.67 7.72
C ILE A 226 6.64 21.56 6.65
N PRO A 227 6.37 22.62 5.86
CA PRO A 227 5.41 22.55 4.76
C PRO A 227 5.69 21.41 3.79
N TYR A 228 4.69 20.59 3.50
CA TYR A 228 4.86 19.44 2.61
C TYR A 228 5.15 19.78 1.14
N PRO A 229 4.70 20.92 0.58
CA PRO A 229 5.08 21.30 -0.79
C PRO A 229 6.59 21.49 -0.99
N GLU A 230 7.35 21.76 0.07
CA GLU A 230 8.83 21.87 -0.01
C GLU A 230 9.49 20.53 -0.36
N PHE A 231 8.80 19.39 -0.20
CA PHE A 231 9.37 18.06 -0.40
C PHE A 231 9.81 17.79 -1.84
N SER A 232 9.04 18.23 -2.84
CA SER A 232 9.21 17.82 -4.25
C SER A 232 8.61 18.82 -5.27
N GLY A 233 8.51 20.10 -4.88
CA GLY A 233 8.05 21.17 -5.76
C GLY A 233 9.03 21.45 -6.92
N PRO A 234 8.58 22.10 -8.00
CA PRO A 234 9.43 22.44 -9.16
C PRO A 234 10.59 23.38 -8.79
N LYS A 235 10.47 24.14 -7.69
CA LYS A 235 11.50 25.03 -7.14
C LYS A 235 12.17 24.48 -5.88
N SER A 236 11.84 23.25 -5.48
CA SER A 236 12.42 22.62 -4.30
C SER A 236 13.86 22.19 -4.59
N SER A 237 14.77 22.53 -3.69
CA SER A 237 16.12 21.96 -3.72
C SER A 237 16.06 20.45 -3.49
N TYR A 238 16.93 19.72 -4.18
CA TYR A 238 17.05 18.26 -4.12
C TYR A 238 17.33 17.75 -2.68
N TRP A 239 18.13 18.50 -1.92
CA TRP A 239 18.51 18.24 -0.52
C TRP A 239 17.80 19.17 0.48
N ASN A 240 16.52 19.45 0.24
CA ASN A 240 15.72 20.33 1.09
C ASN A 240 15.60 19.85 2.55
N GLN A 241 15.06 20.72 3.42
CA GLN A 241 14.95 20.46 4.86
C GLN A 241 14.13 19.21 5.18
N LYS A 242 13.13 18.86 4.35
CA LYS A 242 12.27 17.68 4.58
C LYS A 242 13.02 16.38 4.30
N VAL A 243 13.83 16.34 3.24
CA VAL A 243 14.74 15.23 2.95
C VAL A 243 15.74 15.04 4.09
N GLN A 244 16.37 16.13 4.56
CA GLN A 244 17.32 16.05 5.66
C GLN A 244 16.68 15.59 6.98
N GLU A 245 15.45 16.04 7.28
CA GLU A 245 14.67 15.58 8.44
C GLU A 245 14.42 14.08 8.38
N ASP A 246 13.97 13.57 7.22
CA ASP A 246 13.70 12.16 7.01
C ASP A 246 14.94 11.29 7.27
N ILE A 247 16.09 11.68 6.70
CA ILE A 247 17.37 11.01 6.89
C ILE A 247 17.77 10.96 8.37
N ARG A 248 17.72 12.11 9.07
CA ARG A 248 18.09 12.19 10.49
C ARG A 248 17.18 11.34 11.37
N ILE A 249 15.88 11.33 11.10
CA ILE A 249 14.93 10.52 11.87
C ILE A 249 15.18 9.04 11.65
N LYS A 250 15.41 8.60 10.42
CA LYS A 250 15.79 7.21 10.12
C LYS A 250 17.08 6.81 10.83
N GLY A 251 18.09 7.69 10.88
CA GLY A 251 19.29 7.48 11.68
C GLY A 251 19.02 7.35 13.19
N SER A 252 17.95 7.96 13.71
CA SER A 252 17.55 7.83 15.11
C SER A 252 16.79 6.53 15.41
N ILE A 253 15.81 6.18 14.54
CA ILE A 253 14.83 5.12 14.83
C ILE A 253 15.15 3.78 14.17
N GLY A 254 16.00 3.74 13.15
CA GLY A 254 16.43 2.49 12.49
C GLY A 254 15.38 1.81 11.62
N ARG A 255 14.40 2.56 11.11
CA ARG A 255 13.28 2.09 10.27
C ARG A 255 12.70 3.23 9.42
N TYR A 256 11.87 2.88 8.44
CA TYR A 256 11.03 3.84 7.71
C TYR A 256 10.01 4.55 8.63
N ARG A 257 9.55 5.71 8.18
CA ARG A 257 8.62 6.58 8.91
C ARG A 257 7.16 6.27 8.57
N VAL A 258 6.29 6.30 9.58
CA VAL A 258 4.85 6.08 9.47
C VAL A 258 4.08 7.37 9.71
N ARG A 259 3.27 7.77 8.74
CA ARG A 259 2.42 8.97 8.84
C ARG A 259 1.01 8.72 8.32
N GLY A 260 0.12 9.66 8.58
CA GLY A 260 -1.19 9.70 7.94
C GLY A 260 -1.24 10.71 6.78
N PHE A 261 -2.47 10.95 6.31
CA PHE A 261 -2.82 11.77 5.14
C PHE A 261 -2.57 11.06 3.79
N GLY A 262 -2.64 11.78 2.66
CA GLY A 262 -2.35 11.25 1.32
C GLY A 262 -0.99 11.72 0.80
N ALA A 263 -0.71 11.43 -0.49
CA ALA A 263 0.54 11.80 -1.14
C ALA A 263 0.84 13.30 -1.01
N ALA A 264 2.06 13.60 -0.60
CA ALA A 264 2.53 14.94 -0.31
C ALA A 264 3.10 15.65 -1.54
N ARG A 265 3.70 14.88 -2.46
CA ARG A 265 4.36 15.39 -3.68
C ARG A 265 3.40 15.80 -4.78
N HIS A 266 3.85 16.65 -5.71
CA HIS A 266 3.03 16.99 -6.88
C HIS A 266 2.81 15.76 -7.75
N ILE A 267 1.54 15.48 -8.09
CA ILE A 267 1.17 14.50 -9.10
C ILE A 267 0.11 15.09 -10.04
N PRO A 268 -0.07 14.55 -11.26
CA PRO A 268 -1.13 14.94 -12.16
C PRO A 268 -2.52 14.86 -11.48
N HIS A 269 -3.32 15.92 -11.63
CA HIS A 269 -4.58 16.12 -10.91
C HIS A 269 -5.70 16.61 -11.84
N PHE A 270 -6.95 16.52 -11.39
CA PHE A 270 -8.12 17.10 -12.08
C PHE A 270 -8.03 18.61 -12.32
N ASN A 271 -7.17 19.33 -11.59
CA ASN A 271 -6.93 20.76 -11.79
C ASN A 271 -6.07 21.05 -13.03
N ASP A 272 -5.50 20.01 -13.63
CA ASP A 272 -4.76 20.08 -14.89
C ASP A 272 -5.68 19.83 -16.10
N ILE A 273 -7.00 19.74 -15.89
CA ILE A 273 -8.04 19.52 -16.89
C ILE A 273 -9.07 20.65 -16.76
N ALA A 274 -9.61 21.14 -17.88
CA ALA A 274 -10.70 22.10 -17.92
C ALA A 274 -11.90 21.55 -18.71
N PHE A 275 -13.03 22.25 -18.59
CA PHE A 275 -14.17 22.03 -19.47
C PHE A 275 -13.97 22.76 -20.79
N LYS A 276 -14.35 22.12 -21.90
CA LYS A 276 -14.19 22.65 -23.26
C LYS A 276 -15.14 23.82 -23.52
N ALA A 277 -16.37 23.74 -23.04
CA ALA A 277 -17.27 24.89 -23.05
C ALA A 277 -16.93 25.81 -21.88
N ARG A 278 -17.01 27.13 -22.11
CA ARG A 278 -16.85 28.10 -21.03
C ARG A 278 -17.98 27.89 -20.03
N VAL A 279 -17.64 27.58 -18.79
CA VAL A 279 -18.58 27.54 -17.66
C VAL A 279 -18.42 28.85 -16.91
N SER A 280 -19.48 29.65 -16.85
CA SER A 280 -19.49 30.95 -16.18
C SER A 280 -20.69 31.04 -15.23
N PRO A 281 -20.54 31.69 -14.06
CA PRO A 281 -21.60 31.81 -13.07
C PRO A 281 -22.92 32.39 -13.62
N GLU A 282 -22.83 33.27 -14.61
CA GLU A 282 -23.97 33.99 -15.18
C GLU A 282 -24.88 33.07 -16.03
N MET A 283 -24.36 31.95 -16.52
CA MET A 283 -25.12 30.99 -17.33
C MET A 283 -25.92 29.99 -16.51
N ILE A 284 -25.71 29.95 -15.19
CA ILE A 284 -26.31 28.93 -14.32
C ILE A 284 -27.66 29.43 -13.80
N ASP A 285 -28.70 28.65 -14.09
CA ASP A 285 -30.06 28.86 -13.57
C ASP A 285 -30.05 28.79 -12.03
N PRO A 286 -30.63 29.76 -11.31
CA PRO A 286 -30.74 29.69 -9.84
C PRO A 286 -31.41 28.40 -9.31
N ALA A 287 -32.30 27.79 -10.10
CA ALA A 287 -33.00 26.55 -9.78
C ALA A 287 -32.38 25.32 -10.50
N VAL A 288 -31.06 25.33 -10.77
CA VAL A 288 -30.38 24.27 -11.54
C VAL A 288 -30.56 22.85 -10.99
N LEU A 289 -30.77 22.70 -9.68
CA LEU A 289 -31.01 21.40 -9.04
C LEU A 289 -32.28 20.71 -9.56
N ASP A 290 -33.30 21.46 -10.00
CA ASP A 290 -34.53 20.92 -10.58
C ASP A 290 -34.38 20.60 -12.07
N LYS A 291 -33.27 21.02 -12.69
CA LYS A 291 -33.01 20.88 -14.13
C LYS A 291 -32.16 19.66 -14.46
N VAL A 292 -31.38 19.15 -13.50
CA VAL A 292 -30.41 18.08 -13.74
C VAL A 292 -30.69 16.86 -12.87
N LYS A 293 -30.73 15.68 -13.49
CA LYS A 293 -30.84 14.38 -12.81
C LYS A 293 -29.46 13.94 -12.32
N LEU A 294 -29.34 13.82 -11.00
CA LEU A 294 -28.11 13.37 -10.33
C LEU A 294 -28.21 11.96 -9.72
N ARG A 295 -29.43 11.50 -9.43
CA ARG A 295 -29.65 10.24 -8.72
C ARG A 295 -29.04 9.06 -9.48
N THR A 296 -28.24 8.25 -8.80
CA THR A 296 -27.44 7.18 -9.39
C THR A 296 -27.63 5.89 -8.59
N PHE A 297 -27.86 4.77 -9.29
CA PHE A 297 -27.96 3.44 -8.70
C PHE A 297 -26.71 2.63 -9.02
N ILE A 298 -26.14 1.95 -8.02
CA ILE A 298 -24.93 1.14 -8.19
C ILE A 298 -25.09 -0.20 -7.49
N GLY A 299 -24.78 -1.31 -8.17
CA GLY A 299 -24.58 -2.60 -7.52
C GLY A 299 -25.61 -3.70 -7.85
N ASP A 300 -26.46 -3.53 -8.85
CA ASP A 300 -27.54 -4.47 -9.21
C ASP A 300 -27.16 -5.54 -10.24
N ARG A 301 -25.92 -5.55 -10.75
CA ARG A 301 -25.44 -6.42 -11.84
C ARG A 301 -25.77 -7.91 -11.64
N HIS A 302 -25.79 -8.38 -10.40
CA HIS A 302 -26.10 -9.78 -10.05
C HIS A 302 -27.35 -9.97 -9.17
N GLY A 303 -28.30 -9.03 -9.22
CA GLY A 303 -29.60 -9.13 -8.54
C GLY A 303 -29.59 -8.70 -7.08
N GLY A 304 -28.50 -8.07 -6.61
CA GLY A 304 -28.45 -7.39 -5.33
C GLY A 304 -29.27 -6.10 -5.33
N ARG A 305 -29.68 -5.63 -4.15
CA ARG A 305 -30.34 -4.32 -4.02
C ARG A 305 -29.31 -3.22 -4.23
N ALA A 306 -29.35 -2.54 -5.38
CA ALA A 306 -28.46 -1.42 -5.65
C ALA A 306 -28.48 -0.37 -4.53
N LEU A 307 -27.33 0.24 -4.29
CA LEU A 307 -27.19 1.46 -3.51
C LEU A 307 -27.90 2.58 -4.25
N ASP A 308 -28.75 3.30 -3.53
CA ASP A 308 -29.53 4.42 -4.05
C ASP A 308 -28.89 5.73 -3.60
N LEU A 309 -28.13 6.37 -4.50
CA LEU A 309 -27.42 7.60 -4.23
C LEU A 309 -28.20 8.78 -4.81
N SER A 310 -28.54 9.78 -3.98
CA SER A 310 -29.24 10.99 -4.43
C SER A 310 -28.42 11.83 -5.42
N MET A 311 -27.11 11.63 -5.45
CA MET A 311 -26.12 12.20 -6.37
C MET A 311 -25.00 11.15 -6.56
N PRO A 312 -24.15 11.23 -7.60
CA PRO A 312 -23.11 10.22 -7.87
C PRO A 312 -21.89 10.36 -6.93
N VAL A 313 -22.14 10.35 -5.61
CA VAL A 313 -21.15 10.59 -4.56
C VAL A 313 -21.35 9.60 -3.43
N MET A 314 -20.25 9.10 -2.87
CA MET A 314 -20.19 8.23 -1.71
C MET A 314 -19.15 8.79 -0.71
N ILE A 315 -19.32 8.52 0.58
CA ILE A 315 -18.26 8.76 1.57
C ILE A 315 -17.26 7.59 1.49
N ALA A 316 -15.98 7.92 1.32
CA ALA A 316 -14.93 6.91 1.17
C ALA A 316 -14.71 6.13 2.48
N PRO A 317 -14.22 4.87 2.40
CA PRO A 317 -14.03 4.02 3.58
C PRO A 317 -13.00 4.59 4.56
N MET A 318 -13.39 4.82 5.81
CA MET A 318 -12.49 5.26 6.89
C MET A 318 -12.85 4.57 8.19
N SER A 319 -11.88 3.86 8.78
CA SER A 319 -12.13 2.93 9.90
C SER A 319 -12.41 3.62 11.23
N TYR A 320 -13.35 3.05 12.00
CA TYR A 320 -13.39 3.24 13.45
C TYR A 320 -12.06 2.72 14.06
N GLY A 321 -11.39 3.58 14.80
CA GLY A 321 -10.02 3.40 15.27
C GLY A 321 -9.03 4.33 14.57
N ALA A 322 -9.08 4.45 13.23
CA ALA A 322 -8.36 5.53 12.56
C ALA A 322 -9.03 6.88 12.87
N LEU A 323 -10.36 6.92 12.78
CA LEU A 323 -11.22 8.02 13.20
C LEU A 323 -11.73 7.80 14.63
N SER A 324 -12.04 8.89 15.33
CA SER A 324 -12.72 8.85 16.62
C SER A 324 -14.18 8.37 16.47
N PRO A 325 -14.82 7.88 17.55
CA PRO A 325 -16.23 7.50 17.51
C PRO A 325 -17.15 8.65 17.10
N GLU A 326 -16.85 9.88 17.54
CA GLU A 326 -17.62 11.09 17.25
C GLU A 326 -17.59 11.44 15.75
N VAL A 327 -16.44 11.27 15.08
CA VAL A 327 -16.36 11.48 13.63
C VAL A 327 -17.16 10.42 12.88
N LYS A 328 -17.10 9.15 13.30
CA LYS A 328 -17.89 8.08 12.67
C LYS A 328 -19.40 8.35 12.81
N GLN A 329 -19.85 8.85 13.97
CA GLN A 329 -21.24 9.29 14.13
C GLN A 329 -21.58 10.45 13.18
N ALA A 330 -20.71 11.46 13.08
CA ALA A 330 -20.95 12.63 12.24
C ALA A 330 -21.01 12.31 10.74
N LEU A 331 -20.15 11.41 10.25
CA LEU A 331 -20.19 10.90 8.87
C LEU A 331 -21.52 10.20 8.60
N GLY A 332 -22.00 9.40 9.56
CA GLY A 332 -23.27 8.71 9.44
C GLY A 332 -24.45 9.66 9.28
N ILE A 333 -24.54 10.68 10.15
CA ILE A 333 -25.56 11.73 10.06
C ILE A 333 -25.47 12.47 8.72
N ALA A 334 -24.26 12.89 8.31
CA ALA A 334 -24.05 13.64 7.08
C ALA A 334 -24.44 12.84 5.82
N SER A 335 -24.13 11.53 5.79
CA SER A 335 -24.50 10.64 4.69
C SER A 335 -26.02 10.50 4.56
N SER A 336 -26.73 10.39 5.68
CA SER A 336 -28.18 10.28 5.73
C SER A 336 -28.88 11.54 5.27
N LEU A 337 -28.46 12.70 5.79
CA LEU A 337 -29.00 14.00 5.38
C LEU A 337 -28.81 14.25 3.88
N SER A 338 -27.67 13.82 3.34
CA SER A 338 -27.35 14.02 1.92
C SER A 338 -27.90 12.89 1.02
N GLY A 339 -28.54 11.85 1.60
CA GLY A 339 -29.12 10.73 0.85
C GLY A 339 -28.11 9.91 0.04
N ILE A 340 -26.90 9.69 0.58
CA ILE A 340 -25.82 8.91 -0.04
C ILE A 340 -25.41 7.73 0.86
N SER A 341 -24.39 6.96 0.47
CA SER A 341 -23.84 5.87 1.29
C SER A 341 -22.57 6.27 2.03
N GLU A 342 -22.38 5.67 3.21
CA GLU A 342 -21.10 5.61 3.94
C GLU A 342 -20.49 4.20 3.86
N ASN A 343 -19.25 4.06 4.33
CA ASN A 343 -18.54 2.79 4.44
C ASN A 343 -17.79 2.69 5.78
N THR A 344 -17.86 1.52 6.43
CA THR A 344 -17.26 1.26 7.76
C THR A 344 -15.74 1.45 7.78
N GLY A 345 -15.09 1.27 6.63
CA GLY A 345 -13.65 1.06 6.54
C GLY A 345 -13.20 -0.21 7.27
N GLU A 346 -11.89 -0.32 7.45
CA GLU A 346 -11.16 -1.50 7.95
C GLU A 346 -11.37 -1.84 9.44
N GLY A 347 -12.27 -1.15 10.14
CA GLY A 347 -12.36 -1.17 11.61
C GLY A 347 -13.38 -2.12 12.21
N GLY A 348 -14.28 -2.66 11.40
CA GLY A 348 -15.55 -3.24 11.85
C GLY A 348 -16.68 -2.20 11.87
N MET A 349 -17.92 -2.68 11.98
CA MET A 349 -19.10 -1.82 12.01
C MET A 349 -19.28 -1.22 13.42
N TYR A 350 -19.19 0.10 13.54
CA TYR A 350 -19.51 0.79 14.78
C TYR A 350 -21.04 0.96 14.90
N SER A 351 -21.64 0.51 15.99
CA SER A 351 -23.11 0.47 16.11
C SER A 351 -23.79 1.84 16.05
N VAL A 352 -23.14 2.89 16.58
CA VAL A 352 -23.69 4.26 16.52
C VAL A 352 -23.67 4.77 15.08
N GLU A 353 -22.57 4.60 14.34
CA GLU A 353 -22.49 4.91 12.91
C GLU A 353 -23.59 4.19 12.13
N ARG A 354 -23.79 2.88 12.36
CA ARG A 354 -24.85 2.13 11.68
C ARG A 354 -26.25 2.69 11.97
N ALA A 355 -26.50 3.16 13.18
CA ALA A 355 -27.79 3.72 13.57
C ALA A 355 -28.08 5.06 12.87
N GLU A 356 -27.05 5.87 12.62
CA GLU A 356 -27.20 7.18 11.98
C GLU A 356 -27.21 7.13 10.46
N THR A 357 -26.67 6.07 9.85
CA THR A 357 -26.49 5.93 8.39
C THR A 357 -27.74 5.37 7.69
N ARG A 358 -28.11 5.97 6.57
CA ARG A 358 -29.17 5.46 5.68
C ARG A 358 -28.71 4.19 4.96
N GLN A 359 -27.52 4.24 4.35
CA GLN A 359 -26.89 3.11 3.66
C GLN A 359 -25.44 2.99 4.12
N LEU A 360 -25.04 1.82 4.61
CA LEU A 360 -23.68 1.56 5.07
C LEU A 360 -23.10 0.31 4.38
N ILE A 361 -21.96 0.48 3.72
CA ILE A 361 -21.17 -0.61 3.17
C ILE A 361 -20.25 -1.16 4.26
N ALA A 362 -20.28 -2.48 4.46
CA ALA A 362 -19.36 -3.15 5.37
C ALA A 362 -18.12 -3.61 4.59
N GLN A 363 -16.93 -3.17 5.02
CA GLN A 363 -15.66 -3.52 4.38
C GLN A 363 -14.99 -4.72 5.06
N CYS A 364 -14.56 -5.70 4.25
CA CYS A 364 -13.81 -6.87 4.67
C CYS A 364 -12.35 -6.77 4.22
N LEU A 365 -11.45 -6.50 5.16
CA LEU A 365 -10.00 -6.61 4.94
C LEU A 365 -9.45 -8.03 5.12
N SER A 366 -8.21 -8.22 4.69
CA SER A 366 -7.41 -9.45 4.82
C SER A 366 -7.36 -10.02 6.25
N GLY A 367 -7.25 -9.16 7.26
CA GLY A 367 -7.22 -9.53 8.66
C GLY A 367 -8.58 -9.94 9.26
N ARG A 368 -9.70 -9.75 8.55
CA ARG A 368 -11.08 -10.00 9.04
C ARG A 368 -11.37 -9.32 10.39
N LEU A 369 -10.88 -8.09 10.56
CA LEU A 369 -11.07 -7.30 11.79
C LEU A 369 -12.50 -6.74 11.80
N GLY A 370 -13.23 -6.98 12.88
CA GLY A 370 -14.64 -6.60 13.00
C GLY A 370 -15.61 -7.28 12.02
N TRP A 371 -15.11 -8.11 11.10
CA TRP A 371 -15.93 -8.81 10.10
C TRP A 371 -16.72 -9.95 10.76
N ASN A 372 -18.04 -9.95 10.55
CA ASN A 372 -18.96 -10.98 11.05
C ASN A 372 -20.30 -10.99 10.30
N ILE A 373 -21.02 -12.12 10.35
CA ILE A 373 -22.29 -12.32 9.63
C ILE A 373 -23.42 -11.38 10.07
N HIS A 374 -23.47 -10.98 11.34
CA HIS A 374 -24.55 -10.13 11.84
C HIS A 374 -24.46 -8.72 11.27
N ASP A 375 -23.25 -8.17 11.22
CA ASP A 375 -23.01 -6.86 10.59
C ASP A 375 -23.17 -6.92 9.07
N MET A 376 -22.77 -8.02 8.42
CA MET A 376 -23.09 -8.27 7.00
C MET A 376 -24.60 -8.29 6.75
N LYS A 377 -25.40 -8.81 7.68
CA LYS A 377 -26.87 -8.82 7.58
C LYS A 377 -27.49 -7.44 7.81
N ARG A 378 -26.80 -6.56 8.55
CA ARG A 378 -27.22 -5.17 8.84
C ARG A 378 -26.71 -4.14 7.82
N SER A 379 -25.76 -4.51 6.96
CA SER A 379 -25.22 -3.63 5.93
C SER A 379 -26.12 -3.55 4.70
N ASP A 380 -25.85 -2.54 3.86
CA ASP A 380 -26.52 -2.28 2.58
C ASP A 380 -25.63 -2.60 1.38
N GLY A 381 -24.35 -2.88 1.63
CA GLY A 381 -23.39 -3.40 0.67
C GLY A 381 -22.22 -4.10 1.38
N ILE A 382 -21.44 -4.84 0.61
CA ILE A 382 -20.21 -5.51 1.05
C ILE A 382 -19.06 -5.04 0.16
N GLU A 383 -17.93 -4.68 0.74
CA GLU A 383 -16.72 -4.35 -0.01
C GLU A 383 -15.58 -5.29 0.39
N LEU A 384 -15.01 -6.00 -0.57
CA LEU A 384 -13.76 -6.73 -0.37
C LEU A 384 -12.58 -5.77 -0.56
N TYR A 385 -11.84 -5.49 0.51
CA TYR A 385 -10.67 -4.61 0.46
C TYR A 385 -9.46 -5.41 -0.03
N ILE A 386 -8.97 -5.13 -1.24
CA ILE A 386 -7.67 -5.65 -1.67
C ILE A 386 -6.59 -4.65 -1.28
N SER A 387 -6.79 -3.38 -1.62
CA SER A 387 -5.85 -2.32 -1.27
C SER A 387 -6.47 -0.91 -1.38
N GLN A 388 -5.70 0.12 -1.03
CA GLN A 388 -6.08 1.54 -1.15
C GLN A 388 -4.96 2.37 -1.76
N GLY A 389 -5.28 3.56 -2.27
CA GLY A 389 -4.36 4.43 -2.99
C GLY A 389 -3.14 4.86 -2.18
N ALA A 390 -3.29 5.05 -0.87
CA ALA A 390 -2.19 5.41 0.03
C ALA A 390 -1.21 4.26 0.32
N LYS A 391 -1.59 3.00 0.05
CA LYS A 391 -0.76 1.82 0.28
C LYS A 391 -1.20 0.58 -0.53
N PRO A 392 -1.14 0.63 -1.88
CA PRO A 392 -1.72 -0.41 -2.73
C PRO A 392 -1.14 -1.83 -2.56
N GLY A 393 0.07 -1.95 -2.01
CA GLY A 393 0.73 -3.23 -1.73
C GLY A 393 0.74 -3.67 -0.26
N LEU A 394 0.09 -2.92 0.65
CA LEU A 394 0.11 -3.20 2.08
C LEU A 394 -1.29 -3.37 2.68
N GLY A 395 -1.36 -4.13 3.78
CA GLY A 395 -2.55 -4.23 4.62
C GLY A 395 -2.84 -2.98 5.49
N GLY A 396 -4.02 -2.99 6.11
CA GLY A 396 -4.43 -2.03 7.13
C GLY A 396 -3.44 -1.85 8.26
N GLN A 397 -3.27 -0.61 8.72
CA GLN A 397 -2.40 -0.25 9.84
C GLN A 397 -3.18 0.56 10.89
N LEU A 398 -3.05 0.17 12.16
CA LEU A 398 -3.49 0.97 13.30
C LEU A 398 -2.41 0.90 14.39
N MET A 399 -1.84 2.04 14.74
CA MET A 399 -0.77 2.10 15.73
C MET A 399 -1.30 1.81 17.14
N ALA A 400 -0.46 1.23 18.00
CA ALA A 400 -0.77 0.83 19.38
C ALA A 400 -1.43 1.95 20.19
N ALA A 401 -0.98 3.19 20.00
CA ALA A 401 -1.52 4.39 20.65
C ALA A 401 -3.02 4.63 20.40
N LYS A 402 -3.62 3.96 19.41
CA LYS A 402 -5.02 4.10 19.00
C LYS A 402 -5.81 2.79 19.13
N LEU A 403 -5.20 1.71 19.61
CA LEU A 403 -5.86 0.42 19.80
C LEU A 403 -6.35 0.31 21.26
N THR A 404 -7.49 0.91 21.55
CA THR A 404 -8.15 0.85 22.86
C THR A 404 -8.79 -0.52 23.10
N ALA A 405 -9.14 -0.84 24.35
CA ALA A 405 -9.87 -2.05 24.72
C ALA A 405 -11.17 -2.25 23.91
N GLU A 406 -11.94 -1.18 23.69
CA GLU A 406 -13.18 -1.22 22.90
C GLU A 406 -12.91 -1.59 21.43
N ILE A 407 -11.92 -0.94 20.81
CA ILE A 407 -11.54 -1.21 19.42
C ILE A 407 -10.97 -2.64 19.30
N ALA A 408 -10.16 -3.06 20.26
CA ALA A 408 -9.61 -4.40 20.34
C ALA A 408 -10.72 -5.47 20.45
N ALA A 409 -11.75 -5.22 21.26
CA ALA A 409 -12.91 -6.10 21.40
C ALA A 409 -13.72 -6.24 20.09
N ILE A 410 -14.04 -5.12 19.42
CA ILE A 410 -14.73 -5.15 18.11
C ILE A 410 -13.90 -5.94 17.09
N ARG A 411 -12.59 -5.69 17.05
CA ARG A 411 -11.68 -6.34 16.11
C ARG A 411 -11.41 -7.80 16.44
N GLY A 412 -11.56 -8.20 17.71
CA GLY A 412 -11.28 -9.54 18.23
C GLY A 412 -9.77 -9.79 18.41
N ILE A 413 -9.00 -8.77 18.78
CA ILE A 413 -7.54 -8.83 18.87
C ILE A 413 -7.05 -8.37 20.26
N PRO A 414 -5.80 -8.67 20.65
CA PRO A 414 -5.19 -8.10 21.85
C PRO A 414 -5.10 -6.57 21.79
N GLU A 415 -5.24 -5.90 22.93
CA GLU A 415 -5.05 -4.44 23.04
C GLU A 415 -3.57 -4.04 23.02
N GLY A 416 -3.29 -2.77 22.72
CA GLY A 416 -1.94 -2.19 22.91
C GLY A 416 -0.85 -2.61 21.92
N MET A 417 -1.18 -3.32 20.84
CA MET A 417 -0.23 -3.70 19.78
C MET A 417 -0.35 -2.81 18.53
N ASP A 418 0.76 -2.67 17.79
CA ASP A 418 0.75 -2.11 16.44
C ASP A 418 0.11 -3.10 15.48
N LEU A 419 -1.14 -2.86 15.15
CA LEU A 419 -1.88 -3.70 14.25
C LEU A 419 -1.42 -3.46 12.80
N ARG A 420 -0.82 -4.49 12.22
CA ARG A 420 -0.51 -4.58 10.78
C ARG A 420 -1.26 -5.77 10.22
N SER A 421 -2.29 -5.52 9.42
CA SER A 421 -3.05 -6.58 8.77
C SER A 421 -2.17 -7.33 7.77
N PRO A 422 -2.46 -8.60 7.45
CA PRO A 422 -1.81 -9.26 6.33
C PRO A 422 -2.03 -8.44 5.06
N SER A 423 -1.08 -8.41 4.12
CA SER A 423 -1.26 -7.63 2.89
C SER A 423 -2.05 -8.38 1.81
N ARG A 424 -2.34 -9.66 2.07
CA ARG A 424 -3.15 -10.53 1.22
C ARG A 424 -4.25 -11.19 2.01
N HIS A 425 -5.40 -11.39 1.38
CA HIS A 425 -6.45 -12.23 1.90
C HIS A 425 -5.98 -13.70 2.04
N PRO A 426 -6.22 -14.38 3.19
CA PRO A 426 -5.83 -15.78 3.40
C PRO A 426 -6.28 -16.76 2.30
N ASP A 427 -7.41 -16.42 1.70
CA ASP A 427 -8.27 -17.21 0.83
C ASP A 427 -8.38 -16.62 -0.58
N VAL A 428 -7.54 -15.66 -0.96
CA VAL A 428 -7.50 -15.09 -2.32
C VAL A 428 -6.06 -15.12 -2.83
N LEU A 429 -5.70 -16.15 -3.60
CA LEU A 429 -4.37 -16.23 -4.20
C LEU A 429 -4.29 -15.62 -5.61
N GLY A 430 -5.43 -15.52 -6.29
CA GLY A 430 -5.62 -14.90 -7.60
C GLY A 430 -7.11 -14.84 -7.93
N GLY A 431 -7.45 -14.59 -9.20
CA GLY A 431 -8.85 -14.45 -9.64
C GLY A 431 -9.73 -15.68 -9.35
N ASP A 432 -9.23 -16.89 -9.56
CA ASP A 432 -10.03 -18.11 -9.35
C ASP A 432 -10.44 -18.30 -7.87
N ASP A 433 -9.64 -17.81 -6.93
CA ASP A 433 -10.00 -17.80 -5.50
C ASP A 433 -10.89 -16.61 -5.15
N LEU A 434 -10.68 -15.46 -5.80
CA LEU A 434 -11.51 -14.27 -5.62
C LEU A 434 -12.98 -14.58 -5.90
N ILE A 435 -13.28 -15.19 -7.05
CA ILE A 435 -14.67 -15.60 -7.35
C ILE A 435 -15.23 -16.55 -6.29
N MET A 436 -14.39 -17.41 -5.69
CA MET A 436 -14.84 -18.30 -4.63
C MET A 436 -15.26 -17.51 -3.39
N LYS A 437 -14.48 -16.51 -2.99
CA LYS A 437 -14.79 -15.63 -1.85
C LYS A 437 -16.03 -14.77 -2.07
N ILE A 438 -16.15 -14.18 -3.26
CA ILE A 438 -17.31 -13.34 -3.61
C ILE A 438 -18.60 -14.15 -3.55
N ARG A 439 -18.59 -15.40 -4.01
CA ARG A 439 -19.74 -16.30 -3.89
C ARG A 439 -20.07 -16.63 -2.44
N GLU A 440 -19.08 -16.85 -1.58
CA GLU A 440 -19.32 -17.07 -0.14
C GLU A 440 -20.07 -15.88 0.49
N PHE A 441 -19.64 -14.65 0.21
CA PHE A 441 -20.32 -13.45 0.69
C PHE A 441 -21.77 -13.36 0.19
N ARG A 442 -22.00 -13.61 -1.10
CA ARG A 442 -23.34 -13.61 -1.67
C ARG A 442 -24.21 -14.69 -1.05
N GLU A 443 -23.70 -15.91 -0.91
CA GLU A 443 -24.41 -16.98 -0.23
C GLU A 443 -24.78 -16.54 1.18
N ALA A 444 -23.83 -16.03 1.97
CA ALA A 444 -24.03 -15.64 3.37
C ALA A 444 -25.17 -14.63 3.58
N VAL A 445 -25.34 -13.67 2.67
CA VAL A 445 -26.42 -12.67 2.72
C VAL A 445 -27.62 -13.01 1.85
N GLY A 446 -27.68 -14.20 1.26
CA GLY A 446 -28.79 -14.63 0.41
C GLY A 446 -28.91 -13.82 -0.88
N TRP A 447 -27.78 -13.39 -1.44
CA TRP A 447 -27.68 -12.61 -2.68
C TRP A 447 -28.36 -11.24 -2.66
N ARG A 448 -28.81 -10.77 -1.49
CA ARG A 448 -29.58 -9.51 -1.36
C ARG A 448 -28.73 -8.24 -1.48
N LEU A 449 -27.42 -8.33 -1.24
CA LEU A 449 -26.52 -7.16 -1.19
C LEU A 449 -25.59 -7.10 -2.40
N PRO A 450 -25.23 -5.88 -2.85
CA PRO A 450 -24.14 -5.68 -3.78
C PRO A 450 -22.80 -6.02 -3.14
N VAL A 451 -21.88 -6.54 -3.95
CA VAL A 451 -20.51 -6.85 -3.55
C VAL A 451 -19.52 -6.07 -4.43
N SER A 452 -18.78 -5.15 -3.83
CA SER A 452 -17.72 -4.38 -4.46
C SER A 452 -16.32 -4.87 -4.08
N ILE A 453 -15.33 -4.40 -4.82
CA ILE A 453 -13.92 -4.61 -4.55
C ILE A 453 -13.19 -3.27 -4.51
N LYS A 454 -12.35 -3.08 -3.50
CA LYS A 454 -11.50 -1.89 -3.40
C LYS A 454 -10.10 -2.16 -3.92
N LEU A 455 -9.63 -1.31 -4.82
CA LEU A 455 -8.31 -1.41 -5.44
C LEU A 455 -7.56 -0.07 -5.35
N GLY A 456 -6.32 -0.10 -4.87
CA GLY A 456 -5.37 0.98 -5.08
C GLY A 456 -4.86 0.97 -6.52
N GLY A 457 -4.80 2.14 -7.17
CA GLY A 457 -4.38 2.26 -8.56
C GLY A 457 -2.97 1.72 -8.78
N GLY A 458 -2.84 0.67 -9.58
CA GLY A 458 -1.58 -0.03 -9.83
C GLY A 458 -1.63 -0.72 -11.19
N ARG A 459 -1.89 -2.02 -11.22
CA ARG A 459 -2.12 -2.79 -12.46
C ARG A 459 -3.58 -2.72 -12.92
N THR A 460 -4.16 -1.52 -12.82
CA THR A 460 -5.60 -1.28 -12.86
C THR A 460 -6.26 -1.86 -14.10
N ARG A 461 -5.67 -1.69 -15.28
CA ARG A 461 -6.17 -2.21 -16.57
C ARG A 461 -6.49 -3.71 -16.53
N ASP A 462 -5.70 -4.48 -15.80
CA ASP A 462 -5.87 -5.93 -15.69
C ASP A 462 -6.70 -6.30 -14.46
N ASP A 463 -6.54 -5.59 -13.34
CA ASP A 463 -7.32 -5.83 -12.12
C ASP A 463 -8.84 -5.62 -12.36
N VAL A 464 -9.25 -4.63 -13.18
CA VAL A 464 -10.68 -4.43 -13.51
C VAL A 464 -11.26 -5.55 -14.37
N LYS A 465 -10.46 -6.21 -15.21
CA LYS A 465 -10.90 -7.36 -16.01
C LYS A 465 -11.18 -8.56 -15.11
N ILE A 466 -10.32 -8.77 -14.11
CA ILE A 466 -10.52 -9.80 -13.09
C ILE A 466 -11.80 -9.51 -12.31
N ALA A 467 -11.99 -8.27 -11.81
CA ALA A 467 -13.20 -7.87 -11.11
C ALA A 467 -14.48 -8.11 -11.94
N TYR A 468 -14.45 -7.75 -13.23
CA TYR A 468 -15.56 -8.00 -14.14
C TYR A 468 -15.89 -9.49 -14.28
N LYS A 469 -14.87 -10.33 -14.51
CA LYS A 469 -14.96 -11.79 -14.69
C LYS A 469 -15.45 -12.49 -13.41
N ASP A 470 -15.04 -12.00 -12.26
CA ASP A 470 -15.33 -12.63 -10.96
C ASP A 470 -16.67 -12.17 -10.34
N ASN A 471 -17.51 -11.52 -11.16
CA ASN A 471 -18.89 -11.15 -10.83
C ASN A 471 -19.01 -10.16 -9.66
N LEU A 472 -18.11 -9.18 -9.62
CA LEU A 472 -18.25 -8.00 -8.76
C LEU A 472 -19.35 -7.09 -9.34
N ASP A 473 -20.11 -6.43 -8.46
CA ASP A 473 -21.15 -5.51 -8.89
C ASP A 473 -20.60 -4.12 -9.26
N PHE A 474 -19.51 -3.69 -8.60
CA PHE A 474 -18.78 -2.45 -8.92
C PHE A 474 -17.36 -2.46 -8.33
N VAL A 475 -16.52 -1.54 -8.78
CA VAL A 475 -15.13 -1.35 -8.30
C VAL A 475 -15.00 0.00 -7.62
N GLU A 476 -14.41 0.01 -6.43
CA GLU A 476 -13.98 1.21 -5.72
C GLU A 476 -12.48 1.42 -5.99
N LEU A 477 -12.16 2.33 -6.93
CA LEU A 477 -10.80 2.55 -7.43
C LEU A 477 -10.17 3.79 -6.80
N ASP A 478 -9.08 3.62 -6.07
CA ASP A 478 -8.42 4.66 -5.29
C ASP A 478 -7.04 5.00 -5.88
N GLY A 479 -6.89 6.20 -6.45
CA GLY A 479 -5.60 6.66 -6.97
C GLY A 479 -4.59 7.03 -5.89
N LEU A 480 -3.33 7.24 -6.27
CA LEU A 480 -2.22 7.55 -5.35
C LEU A 480 -2.48 8.72 -4.38
N GLN A 481 -3.35 9.67 -4.77
CA GLN A 481 -3.80 10.78 -3.92
C GLN A 481 -4.61 10.32 -2.67
N GLY A 482 -5.03 9.05 -2.59
CA GLY A 482 -5.81 8.49 -1.49
C GLY A 482 -5.20 8.78 -0.11
N GLY A 483 -6.06 9.02 0.88
CA GLY A 483 -5.64 9.29 2.26
C GLY A 483 -5.53 8.03 3.12
N THR A 484 -4.76 8.11 4.22
CA THR A 484 -4.70 7.05 5.24
C THR A 484 -4.57 7.61 6.66
N GLY A 485 -4.98 6.82 7.65
CA GLY A 485 -4.66 7.08 9.05
C GLY A 485 -3.21 6.73 9.41
N ALA A 486 -2.63 5.73 8.74
CA ALA A 486 -1.26 5.27 8.92
C ALA A 486 -0.79 4.45 7.69
N ALA A 487 0.36 4.83 7.14
CA ALA A 487 1.14 4.03 6.21
C ALA A 487 2.62 4.43 6.29
N SER A 488 3.49 3.59 5.75
CA SER A 488 4.88 3.95 5.54
C SER A 488 5.02 4.99 4.44
N SER A 489 5.92 5.95 4.64
CA SER A 489 6.01 7.16 3.82
C SER A 489 6.42 6.85 2.38
N GLU A 490 7.29 5.87 2.19
CA GLU A 490 7.79 5.42 0.90
C GLU A 490 6.70 4.79 0.03
N VAL A 491 5.83 3.97 0.62
CA VAL A 491 4.71 3.36 -0.12
C VAL A 491 3.67 4.42 -0.47
N LEU A 492 3.37 5.30 0.49
CA LEU A 492 2.40 6.37 0.31
C LEU A 492 2.78 7.34 -0.83
N GLU A 493 4.07 7.64 -0.98
CA GLU A 493 4.53 8.53 -2.06
C GLU A 493 4.77 7.81 -3.39
N TYR A 494 5.26 6.56 -3.37
CA TYR A 494 5.86 5.95 -4.57
C TYR A 494 5.23 4.63 -5.02
N VAL A 495 4.20 4.10 -4.36
CA VAL A 495 3.52 2.88 -4.81
C VAL A 495 2.10 3.21 -5.22
N GLY A 496 1.81 3.02 -6.51
CA GLY A 496 0.53 3.30 -7.14
C GLY A 496 0.59 4.45 -8.14
N ILE A 497 -0.46 4.60 -8.95
CA ILE A 497 -0.54 5.59 -10.04
C ILE A 497 -1.52 6.74 -9.72
N PRO A 498 -1.33 7.93 -10.32
CA PRO A 498 -2.23 9.06 -10.12
C PRO A 498 -3.69 8.73 -10.44
N THR A 499 -4.65 9.35 -9.74
CA THR A 499 -6.09 9.09 -9.93
C THR A 499 -6.56 9.24 -11.38
N ILE A 500 -6.11 10.29 -12.07
CA ILE A 500 -6.48 10.50 -13.48
C ILE A 500 -5.91 9.41 -14.40
N SER A 501 -4.79 8.78 -14.03
CA SER A 501 -4.22 7.65 -14.77
C SER A 501 -4.94 6.34 -14.43
N ALA A 502 -5.28 6.13 -13.16
CA ALA A 502 -6.00 4.95 -12.71
C ALA A 502 -7.35 4.79 -13.43
N ILE A 503 -8.15 5.85 -13.55
CA ILE A 503 -9.43 5.79 -14.27
C ILE A 503 -9.24 5.50 -15.76
N MET A 504 -8.20 6.06 -16.37
CA MET A 504 -7.89 5.83 -17.79
C MET A 504 -7.50 4.38 -18.06
N GLU A 505 -6.65 3.80 -17.21
CA GLU A 505 -6.28 2.38 -17.29
C GLU A 505 -7.50 1.47 -17.05
N ALA A 506 -8.41 1.83 -16.13
CA ALA A 506 -9.65 1.09 -15.91
C ALA A 506 -10.55 1.10 -17.15
N MET A 507 -10.74 2.28 -17.76
CA MET A 507 -11.57 2.41 -18.97
C MET A 507 -10.99 1.61 -20.14
N ASP A 508 -9.67 1.69 -20.36
CA ASP A 508 -9.00 0.90 -21.39
C ASP A 508 -9.16 -0.60 -21.14
N GLY A 509 -9.00 -1.04 -19.89
CA GLY A 509 -9.09 -2.45 -19.50
C GLY A 509 -10.49 -3.04 -19.74
N LEU A 510 -11.53 -2.27 -19.42
CA LEU A 510 -12.92 -2.67 -19.69
C LEU A 510 -13.24 -2.62 -21.20
N ALA A 511 -12.73 -1.63 -21.93
CA ALA A 511 -12.91 -1.56 -23.38
C ALA A 511 -12.30 -2.76 -24.09
N GLU A 512 -11.12 -3.25 -23.66
CA GLU A 512 -10.45 -4.41 -24.23
C GLU A 512 -11.27 -5.71 -24.17
N ILE A 513 -12.18 -5.83 -23.21
CA ILE A 513 -13.06 -6.99 -23.04
C ILE A 513 -14.53 -6.69 -23.39
N ASN A 514 -14.79 -5.56 -24.06
CA ASN A 514 -16.13 -5.06 -24.40
C ASN A 514 -17.07 -4.94 -23.17
N ALA A 515 -16.53 -4.55 -22.02
CA ALA A 515 -17.26 -4.37 -20.75
C ALA A 515 -17.38 -2.90 -20.31
N GLN A 516 -17.02 -1.95 -21.17
CA GLN A 516 -17.19 -0.52 -20.90
C GLN A 516 -18.67 -0.19 -20.63
N GLY A 517 -18.94 0.57 -19.58
CA GLY A 517 -20.30 0.89 -19.12
C GLY A 517 -21.05 -0.26 -18.43
N GLN A 518 -20.47 -1.46 -18.33
CA GLN A 518 -21.10 -2.62 -17.68
C GLN A 518 -20.62 -2.87 -16.25
N LEU A 519 -19.42 -2.38 -15.90
CA LEU A 519 -18.89 -2.41 -14.54
C LEU A 519 -18.75 -0.98 -14.02
N PRO A 520 -19.61 -0.56 -13.08
CA PRO A 520 -19.49 0.75 -12.46
C PRO A 520 -18.15 0.92 -11.75
N ILE A 521 -17.53 2.08 -11.94
CA ILE A 521 -16.31 2.50 -11.24
C ILE A 521 -16.66 3.67 -10.31
N VAL A 522 -16.46 3.47 -9.01
CA VAL A 522 -16.48 4.53 -8.00
C VAL A 522 -15.05 5.02 -7.83
N LEU A 523 -14.73 6.17 -8.41
CA LEU A 523 -13.37 6.71 -8.40
C LEU A 523 -13.12 7.52 -7.12
N MET A 524 -11.99 7.32 -6.48
CA MET A 524 -11.56 8.08 -5.31
C MET A 524 -10.05 8.35 -5.34
N GLY A 525 -9.59 9.14 -4.36
CA GLY A 525 -8.21 9.61 -4.29
C GLY A 525 -8.10 11.02 -4.85
N GLY A 526 -7.98 12.02 -3.98
CA GLY A 526 -7.69 13.41 -4.37
C GLY A 526 -8.87 14.22 -4.91
N ILE A 527 -10.08 13.67 -5.01
CA ILE A 527 -11.29 14.42 -5.42
C ILE A 527 -11.73 15.36 -4.29
N GLN A 528 -11.89 16.66 -4.57
CA GLN A 528 -12.00 17.69 -3.53
C GLN A 528 -13.30 18.51 -3.56
N ASN A 529 -14.03 18.48 -4.66
CA ASN A 529 -15.23 19.29 -4.89
C ASN A 529 -16.06 18.72 -6.07
N GLY A 530 -17.16 19.38 -6.42
CA GLY A 530 -18.05 18.94 -7.49
C GLY A 530 -17.48 19.11 -8.91
N ILE A 531 -16.48 19.97 -9.10
CA ILE A 531 -15.77 20.10 -10.38
C ILE A 531 -14.89 18.88 -10.63
N ASP A 532 -14.10 18.47 -9.64
CA ASP A 532 -13.31 17.24 -9.72
C ASP A 532 -14.22 16.03 -9.96
N ALA A 533 -15.38 15.99 -9.28
CA ALA A 533 -16.37 14.94 -9.46
C ALA A 533 -16.94 14.92 -10.89
N ALA A 534 -17.32 16.07 -11.44
CA ALA A 534 -17.81 16.16 -12.83
C ALA A 534 -16.75 15.71 -13.84
N LYS A 535 -15.48 16.13 -13.65
CA LYS A 535 -14.36 15.69 -14.50
C LYS A 535 -14.10 14.19 -14.38
N ALA A 536 -14.17 13.62 -13.18
CA ALA A 536 -14.04 12.18 -12.96
C ALA A 536 -15.14 11.39 -13.69
N ILE A 537 -16.39 11.86 -13.62
CA ILE A 537 -17.53 11.24 -14.31
C ILE A 537 -17.36 11.33 -15.82
N ALA A 538 -16.99 12.52 -16.34
CA ALA A 538 -16.68 12.72 -17.75
C ALA A 538 -15.54 11.83 -18.27
N LEU A 539 -14.57 11.47 -17.42
CA LEU A 539 -13.51 10.51 -17.76
C LEU A 539 -13.96 9.04 -17.73
N GLY A 540 -15.13 8.73 -17.20
CA GLY A 540 -15.74 7.39 -17.21
C GLY A 540 -16.12 6.82 -15.83
N ALA A 541 -15.96 7.58 -14.73
CA ALA A 541 -16.43 7.14 -13.43
C ALA A 541 -17.97 7.17 -13.35
N THR A 542 -18.58 6.21 -12.67
CA THR A 542 -20.04 6.20 -12.44
C THR A 542 -20.40 7.05 -11.22
N ALA A 543 -19.54 7.05 -10.21
CA ALA A 543 -19.65 7.88 -9.01
C ALA A 543 -18.26 8.17 -8.44
N VAL A 544 -18.19 9.02 -7.43
CA VAL A 544 -16.94 9.37 -6.75
C VAL A 544 -16.99 9.15 -5.24
N GLY A 545 -15.84 8.80 -4.64
CA GLY A 545 -15.67 8.65 -3.19
C GLY A 545 -14.92 9.82 -2.55
N LEU A 546 -15.44 10.34 -1.43
CA LEU A 546 -14.86 11.49 -0.71
C LEU A 546 -14.37 11.07 0.69
N GLY A 547 -13.06 11.21 0.93
CA GLY A 547 -12.41 10.90 2.22
C GLY A 547 -11.88 12.15 2.92
N THR A 548 -10.63 12.51 2.64
CA THR A 548 -9.96 13.72 3.17
C THR A 548 -10.82 14.99 3.17
N PRO A 549 -11.54 15.36 2.09
CA PRO A 549 -12.36 16.57 2.13
C PRO A 549 -13.53 16.52 3.12
N MET A 550 -14.08 15.35 3.42
CA MET A 550 -15.08 15.21 4.49
C MET A 550 -14.48 15.57 5.84
N LEU A 551 -13.24 15.13 6.10
CA LEU A 551 -12.52 15.48 7.33
C LEU A 551 -12.17 16.97 7.38
N VAL A 552 -11.87 17.60 6.24
CA VAL A 552 -11.58 19.04 6.17
C VAL A 552 -12.82 19.89 6.39
N ALA A 553 -13.96 19.52 5.80
CA ALA A 553 -15.26 20.13 6.10
C ALA A 553 -15.60 20.03 7.59
N ALA A 554 -15.22 18.92 8.24
CA ALA A 554 -15.39 18.72 9.68
C ALA A 554 -14.39 19.51 10.55
N GLY A 555 -13.34 20.08 9.96
CA GLY A 555 -12.38 20.95 10.65
C GLY A 555 -10.92 20.51 10.58
N CYS A 556 -10.57 19.41 9.90
CA CYS A 556 -9.17 18.98 9.74
C CYS A 556 -8.27 20.15 9.28
N ILE A 557 -7.05 20.17 9.82
CA ILE A 557 -6.04 21.22 9.57
C ILE A 557 -4.80 20.70 8.83
N GLY A 558 -4.79 19.43 8.40
CA GLY A 558 -3.66 18.86 7.68
C GLY A 558 -2.41 18.63 8.54
N CYS A 559 -2.52 18.42 9.86
CA CYS A 559 -1.35 18.26 10.73
C CYS A 559 -0.56 16.95 10.50
N MET A 560 -1.14 15.99 9.78
CA MET A 560 -0.57 14.67 9.43
C MET A 560 -0.12 13.79 10.61
N GLN A 561 -0.52 14.13 11.84
CA GLN A 561 -0.29 13.35 13.05
C GLN A 561 -1.35 12.25 13.26
N CYS A 562 -1.98 11.78 12.19
CA CYS A 562 -3.10 10.84 12.28
C CYS A 562 -2.67 9.47 12.85
N SER A 563 -1.43 9.06 12.57
CA SER A 563 -0.84 7.80 13.01
C SER A 563 -0.52 7.80 14.51
N SER A 564 -0.10 8.95 15.06
CA SER A 564 0.31 9.07 16.47
C SER A 564 -0.86 9.13 17.46
N GLY A 565 -2.08 9.34 16.98
CA GLY A 565 -3.26 9.50 17.83
C GLY A 565 -3.34 10.85 18.53
N ASN A 566 -2.50 11.83 18.17
CA ASN A 566 -2.43 13.14 18.82
C ASN A 566 -3.16 14.25 18.04
N CYS A 567 -4.21 13.91 17.30
CA CYS A 567 -4.99 14.89 16.55
C CYS A 567 -5.49 16.02 17.47
N PRO A 568 -5.08 17.29 17.26
CA PRO A 568 -5.43 18.36 18.18
C PRO A 568 -6.92 18.71 18.17
N LEU A 569 -7.63 18.33 17.10
CA LEU A 569 -9.04 18.64 16.88
C LEU A 569 -9.97 17.46 17.20
N GLY A 570 -9.44 16.33 17.67
CA GLY A 570 -10.27 15.18 18.05
C GLY A 570 -10.68 14.25 16.91
N LEU A 571 -10.25 14.48 15.65
CA LEU A 571 -10.73 13.67 14.53
C LEU A 571 -10.10 12.27 14.45
N THR A 572 -8.78 12.17 14.55
CA THR A 572 -8.02 10.93 14.33
C THR A 572 -7.29 10.49 15.61
N THR A 573 -8.04 10.39 16.71
CA THR A 573 -7.53 10.07 18.05
C THR A 573 -8.55 9.22 18.81
N GLN A 574 -8.06 8.46 19.79
CA GLN A 574 -8.89 7.73 20.74
C GLN A 574 -8.72 8.27 22.18
N THR A 575 -7.99 9.39 22.34
CA THR A 575 -7.78 10.00 23.66
C THR A 575 -9.02 10.79 24.07
N PRO A 576 -9.72 10.45 25.18
CA PRO A 576 -11.00 11.07 25.53
C PRO A 576 -10.97 12.61 25.63
N LYS A 577 -9.87 13.18 26.17
CA LYS A 577 -9.70 14.64 26.26
C LYS A 577 -9.58 15.32 24.89
N LEU A 578 -9.13 14.61 23.87
CA LEU A 578 -9.01 15.13 22.51
C LEU A 578 -10.31 14.92 21.74
N THR A 579 -10.95 13.76 21.88
CA THR A 579 -12.20 13.46 21.16
C THR A 579 -13.34 14.39 21.58
N GLN A 580 -13.40 14.80 22.86
CA GLN A 580 -14.35 15.81 23.37
C GLN A 580 -14.25 17.19 22.69
N ARG A 581 -13.19 17.47 21.93
CA ARG A 581 -13.04 18.71 21.16
C ARG A 581 -13.87 18.71 19.87
N PHE A 582 -14.32 17.54 19.43
CA PHE A 582 -15.10 17.37 18.21
C PHE A 582 -16.61 17.44 18.52
N ASP A 583 -17.28 18.42 17.92
CA ASP A 583 -18.74 18.58 18.01
C ASP A 583 -19.41 17.78 16.88
N VAL A 584 -20.09 16.68 17.24
CA VAL A 584 -20.73 15.76 16.28
C VAL A 584 -21.75 16.47 15.41
N GLN A 585 -22.72 17.16 16.00
CA GLN A 585 -23.87 17.72 15.28
C GLN A 585 -23.43 18.86 14.38
N LYS A 586 -22.61 19.77 14.91
CA LYS A 586 -22.07 20.88 14.13
C LYS A 586 -21.23 20.39 12.96
N SER A 587 -20.39 19.39 13.18
CA SER A 587 -19.51 18.87 12.14
C SER A 587 -20.28 18.06 11.09
N ALA A 588 -21.29 17.30 11.49
CA ALA A 588 -22.19 16.60 10.57
C ALA A 588 -22.93 17.56 9.64
N LEU A 589 -23.43 18.68 10.16
CA LEU A 589 -24.07 19.73 9.35
C LEU A 589 -23.08 20.38 8.37
N LYS A 590 -21.84 20.68 8.81
CA LYS A 590 -20.79 21.18 7.91
C LYS A 590 -20.46 20.20 6.78
N MET A 591 -20.33 18.92 7.10
CA MET A 591 -20.13 17.86 6.12
C MET A 591 -21.30 17.77 5.13
N HIS A 592 -22.55 17.85 5.63
CA HIS A 592 -23.74 17.88 4.79
C HIS A 592 -23.78 19.10 3.87
N HIS A 593 -23.52 20.31 4.37
CA HIS A 593 -23.46 21.52 3.53
C HIS A 593 -22.39 21.42 2.44
N TYR A 594 -21.23 20.85 2.77
CA TYR A 594 -20.19 20.58 1.79
C TYR A 594 -20.68 19.62 0.68
N LEU A 595 -21.38 18.55 1.05
CA LEU A 595 -21.99 17.61 0.11
C LEU A 595 -23.09 18.26 -0.75
N GLU A 596 -23.91 19.13 -0.19
CA GLU A 596 -24.92 19.87 -0.95
C GLU A 596 -24.31 20.91 -1.89
N SER A 597 -23.19 21.53 -1.51
CA SER A 597 -22.41 22.38 -2.42
C SER A 597 -21.83 21.57 -3.59
N ILE A 598 -21.37 20.33 -3.36
CA ILE A 598 -21.00 19.41 -4.45
C ILE A 598 -22.18 19.10 -5.35
N ARG A 599 -23.35 18.79 -4.76
CA ARG A 599 -24.58 18.52 -5.53
C ARG A 599 -24.90 19.69 -6.46
N TRP A 600 -24.86 20.91 -5.93
CA TRP A 600 -25.10 22.12 -6.71
C TRP A 600 -24.07 22.29 -7.83
N GLN A 601 -22.77 22.09 -7.54
CA GLN A 601 -21.71 22.21 -8.54
C GLN A 601 -21.85 21.16 -9.65
N LEU A 602 -22.19 19.91 -9.33
CA LEU A 602 -22.45 18.86 -10.31
C LEU A 602 -23.61 19.25 -11.24
N ALA A 603 -24.73 19.72 -10.68
CA ALA A 603 -25.86 20.20 -11.47
C ALA A 603 -25.49 21.40 -12.34
N ALA A 604 -24.80 22.40 -11.77
CA ALA A 604 -24.36 23.60 -12.45
C ALA A 604 -23.47 23.30 -13.67
N ILE A 605 -22.47 22.43 -13.49
CA ILE A 605 -21.55 22.04 -14.56
C ILE A 605 -22.28 21.24 -15.64
N THR A 606 -23.08 20.25 -15.24
CA THR A 606 -23.85 19.41 -16.18
C THR A 606 -24.77 20.28 -17.04
N TYR A 607 -25.51 21.19 -16.41
CA TYR A 607 -26.39 22.13 -17.10
C TYR A 607 -25.62 23.10 -18.01
N ALA A 608 -24.51 23.67 -17.55
CA ALA A 608 -23.70 24.60 -18.32
C ALA A 608 -23.06 23.95 -19.56
N LEU A 609 -22.86 22.64 -19.53
CA LEU A 609 -22.38 21.84 -20.66
C LEU A 609 -23.52 21.41 -21.61
N GLY A 610 -24.77 21.73 -21.28
CA GLY A 610 -25.95 21.46 -22.12
C GLY A 610 -26.61 20.10 -21.85
N HIS A 611 -26.27 19.43 -20.75
CA HIS A 611 -26.79 18.12 -20.38
C HIS A 611 -27.90 18.23 -19.30
N ASP A 612 -28.84 17.28 -19.28
CA ASP A 612 -29.88 17.20 -18.24
C ASP A 612 -29.69 16.02 -17.27
N HIS A 613 -28.69 15.18 -17.54
CA HIS A 613 -28.35 14.04 -16.70
C HIS A 613 -26.84 13.95 -16.49
N VAL A 614 -26.38 13.80 -15.24
CA VAL A 614 -24.93 13.83 -14.92
C VAL A 614 -24.11 12.74 -15.63
N GLN A 615 -24.73 11.60 -15.94
CA GLN A 615 -24.08 10.51 -16.68
C GLN A 615 -23.95 10.77 -18.19
N GLU A 616 -24.43 11.92 -18.70
CA GLU A 616 -24.19 12.36 -20.08
C GLU A 616 -22.83 13.09 -20.22
N LEU A 617 -22.24 13.52 -19.10
CA LEU A 617 -20.89 14.06 -19.07
C LEU A 617 -19.91 13.07 -19.69
N SER A 618 -19.06 13.57 -20.57
CA SER A 618 -18.18 12.74 -21.38
C SER A 618 -16.82 13.39 -21.59
N ARG A 619 -15.90 12.61 -22.16
CA ARG A 619 -14.55 13.08 -22.50
C ARG A 619 -14.57 14.25 -23.49
N ASP A 620 -15.60 14.35 -24.32
CA ASP A 620 -15.74 15.43 -25.31
C ASP A 620 -16.00 16.80 -24.66
N ASP A 621 -16.44 16.79 -23.40
CA ASP A 621 -16.62 17.99 -22.57
C ASP A 621 -15.30 18.50 -21.97
N LEU A 622 -14.17 17.79 -22.13
CA LEU A 622 -12.91 18.05 -21.43
C LEU A 622 -11.76 18.39 -22.37
N VAL A 623 -10.83 19.22 -21.85
CA VAL A 623 -9.52 19.51 -22.45
C VAL A 623 -8.43 19.50 -21.38
N ALA A 624 -7.21 19.15 -21.75
CA ALA A 624 -6.06 19.17 -20.84
C ALA A 624 -5.35 20.53 -20.87
N LEU A 625 -4.94 21.00 -19.70
CA LEU A 625 -4.24 22.27 -19.48
C LEU A 625 -2.73 22.13 -19.36
N THR A 626 -2.23 20.92 -19.11
CA THR A 626 -0.80 20.61 -19.03
C THR A 626 -0.42 19.50 -20.02
N PRO A 627 0.83 19.47 -20.50
CA PRO A 627 1.31 18.38 -21.36
C PRO A 627 1.16 17.00 -20.72
N GLU A 628 1.45 16.87 -19.41
CA GLU A 628 1.31 15.62 -18.67
C GLU A 628 -0.14 15.15 -18.63
N ALA A 629 -1.08 16.04 -18.32
CA ALA A 629 -2.50 15.70 -18.28
C ALA A 629 -2.99 15.27 -19.67
N ALA A 630 -2.57 15.95 -20.74
CA ALA A 630 -2.91 15.59 -22.11
C ALA A 630 -2.42 14.18 -22.46
N ALA A 631 -1.15 13.88 -22.16
CA ALA A 631 -0.56 12.58 -22.45
C ALA A 631 -1.21 11.44 -21.66
N LEU A 632 -1.43 11.64 -20.35
CA LEU A 632 -1.98 10.62 -19.46
C LEU A 632 -3.46 10.34 -19.74
N THR A 633 -4.24 11.38 -20.03
CA THR A 633 -5.69 11.27 -20.22
C THR A 633 -6.10 11.11 -21.68
N ARG A 634 -5.21 11.41 -22.63
CA ARG A 634 -5.49 11.47 -24.07
C ARG A 634 -6.57 12.48 -24.42
N LEU A 635 -6.66 13.57 -23.66
CA LEU A 635 -7.49 14.72 -23.97
C LEU A 635 -6.71 15.71 -24.86
N PRO A 636 -7.41 16.52 -25.68
CA PRO A 636 -6.76 17.59 -26.44
C PRO A 636 -6.00 18.56 -25.52
N TYR A 637 -4.77 18.93 -25.89
CA TYR A 637 -3.96 19.88 -25.13
C TYR A 637 -4.28 21.32 -25.54
N GLU A 638 -4.91 22.07 -24.64
CA GLU A 638 -5.41 23.43 -24.88
C GLU A 638 -4.96 24.40 -23.77
N PRO A 639 -3.66 24.75 -23.69
CA PRO A 639 -3.12 25.58 -22.61
C PRO A 639 -3.73 26.99 -22.56
N GLY A 640 -4.26 27.51 -23.68
CA GLY A 640 -4.92 28.81 -23.75
C GLY A 640 -6.15 28.93 -22.85
N TYR A 641 -6.78 27.82 -22.46
CA TYR A 641 -7.88 27.82 -21.49
C TYR A 641 -7.43 28.28 -20.10
N ARG A 642 -6.14 28.17 -19.77
CA ARG A 642 -5.60 28.68 -18.49
C ARG A 642 -5.80 30.18 -18.32
N GLU A 643 -5.67 30.94 -19.41
CA GLU A 643 -5.87 32.40 -19.42
C GLU A 643 -7.34 32.78 -19.37
N GLN A 644 -8.24 31.94 -19.89
CA GLN A 644 -9.69 32.19 -19.91
C GLN A 644 -10.35 32.07 -18.52
N TYR A 645 -9.83 31.20 -17.66
CA TYR A 645 -10.25 31.05 -16.27
C TYR A 645 -9.42 31.90 -15.29
N GLY A 646 -8.30 32.48 -15.75
CA GLY A 646 -7.50 33.40 -14.96
C GLY A 646 -8.20 34.75 -14.84
N SER A 647 -8.44 35.23 -13.62
CA SER A 647 -8.96 36.59 -13.42
C SER A 647 -7.98 37.62 -13.99
N THR A 648 -8.48 38.54 -14.82
CA THR A 648 -7.76 39.75 -15.20
C THR A 648 -7.49 40.58 -13.93
N GLY A 649 -6.29 40.48 -13.36
CA GLY A 649 -5.69 41.62 -12.65
C GLY A 649 -6.05 41.84 -11.19
N THR A 650 -6.23 40.81 -10.35
CA THR A 650 -5.91 40.97 -8.91
C THR A 650 -5.14 39.77 -8.40
N SER A 651 -3.87 39.65 -8.78
CA SER A 651 -2.89 39.12 -7.82
C SER A 651 -3.05 39.97 -6.56
N ARG A 652 -3.52 39.39 -5.45
CA ARG A 652 -3.34 40.06 -4.16
C ARG A 652 -1.84 40.37 -4.06
N PRO A 653 -1.43 41.65 -3.94
CA PRO A 653 -0.03 41.98 -3.75
C PRO A 653 0.39 41.33 -2.43
N ASP A 654 1.48 40.56 -2.46
CA ASP A 654 2.27 40.15 -1.30
C ASP A 654 1.47 39.98 0.00
N SER A 655 0.46 39.11 -0.01
CA SER A 655 0.02 38.55 1.27
C SER A 655 1.18 37.65 1.69
N PRO A 656 1.88 37.95 2.80
CA PRO A 656 3.05 37.19 3.20
C PRO A 656 2.66 35.72 3.18
N VAL A 657 3.49 34.87 2.56
CA VAL A 657 3.30 33.42 2.49
C VAL A 657 3.05 32.93 3.91
N ARG A 658 1.78 32.89 4.31
CA ARG A 658 1.36 32.33 5.59
C ARG A 658 1.69 30.87 5.46
N THR A 659 2.55 30.35 6.33
CA THR A 659 2.98 28.95 6.43
C THR A 659 1.95 28.00 5.81
N GLU A 660 2.31 27.41 4.67
CA GLU A 660 1.49 26.48 3.91
C GLU A 660 1.33 25.18 4.72
N THR A 661 0.10 24.78 5.03
CA THR A 661 -0.19 23.61 5.89
C THR A 661 -0.75 22.41 5.13
N GLY A 662 -0.93 22.50 3.80
CA GLY A 662 -1.46 21.43 2.94
C GLY A 662 -0.39 20.51 2.34
N THR A 663 -0.81 19.56 1.50
CA THR A 663 0.09 18.84 0.57
C THR A 663 0.12 19.53 -0.80
N ALA A 664 1.06 19.15 -1.67
CA ALA A 664 1.13 19.69 -3.03
C ALA A 664 -0.16 19.50 -3.86
N ASN A 665 -0.92 18.43 -3.61
CA ASN A 665 -2.21 18.20 -4.28
C ASN A 665 -3.40 18.53 -3.40
N TYR A 666 -3.17 19.00 -2.18
CA TYR A 666 -4.23 19.44 -1.28
C TYR A 666 -3.76 20.72 -0.56
N PRO A 667 -3.52 21.80 -1.32
CA PRO A 667 -2.98 23.04 -0.78
C PRO A 667 -4.00 23.74 0.12
N LYS A 668 -3.54 24.75 0.85
CA LYS A 668 -4.37 25.58 1.72
C LYS A 668 -5.55 26.22 1.00
N GLN A 669 -5.41 26.57 -0.27
CA GLN A 669 -6.53 27.06 -1.09
C GLN A 669 -7.67 26.03 -1.15
N SER A 670 -7.37 24.73 -1.27
CA SER A 670 -8.37 23.67 -1.21
C SER A 670 -9.05 23.60 0.16
N PHE A 671 -8.29 23.77 1.26
CA PHE A 671 -8.87 23.84 2.61
C PHE A 671 -9.82 25.04 2.75
N GLU A 672 -9.43 26.20 2.25
CA GLU A 672 -10.24 27.42 2.28
C GLU A 672 -11.53 27.24 1.46
N LEU A 673 -11.42 26.66 0.26
CA LEU A 673 -12.58 26.37 -0.60
C LEU A 673 -13.56 25.40 0.07
N ILE A 674 -13.06 24.30 0.63
CA ILE A 674 -13.90 23.30 1.30
C ILE A 674 -14.56 23.88 2.55
N ARG A 675 -13.84 24.73 3.31
CA ARG A 675 -14.43 25.44 4.44
C ARG A 675 -15.53 26.39 3.99
N MET A 676 -15.30 27.15 2.92
CA MET A 676 -16.34 27.99 2.32
C MET A 676 -17.57 27.17 1.92
N MET A 677 -17.40 26.03 1.25
CA MET A 677 -18.50 25.12 0.90
C MET A 677 -19.26 24.61 2.14
N SER A 678 -18.53 24.26 3.22
CA SER A 678 -19.12 23.69 4.43
C SER A 678 -19.80 24.71 5.37
N GLU A 679 -19.41 25.98 5.29
CA GLU A 679 -19.86 27.04 6.20
C GLU A 679 -20.88 27.99 5.57
N SER A 680 -21.01 27.96 4.23
CA SER A 680 -21.95 28.80 3.48
C SER A 680 -23.36 28.23 3.47
N ASN A 681 -24.35 29.09 3.18
CA ASN A 681 -25.69 28.64 2.83
C ASN A 681 -25.68 28.00 1.43
N TYR A 682 -25.97 26.71 1.35
CA TYR A 682 -25.98 25.97 0.08
C TYR A 682 -27.21 26.27 -0.79
N GLU A 683 -28.28 26.82 -0.20
CA GLU A 683 -29.49 27.23 -0.93
C GLU A 683 -29.31 28.57 -1.67
N ASP A 684 -28.30 29.37 -1.28
CA ASP A 684 -28.02 30.65 -1.90
C ASP A 684 -27.20 30.46 -3.19
N SER A 685 -27.88 30.55 -4.34
CA SER A 685 -27.25 30.36 -5.65
C SER A 685 -26.13 31.37 -5.93
N ASP A 686 -26.17 32.59 -5.39
CA ASP A 686 -25.11 33.58 -5.66
C ASP A 686 -23.84 33.25 -4.89
N ILE A 687 -23.97 32.73 -3.66
CA ILE A 687 -22.83 32.20 -2.91
C ILE A 687 -22.24 30.99 -3.64
N GLN A 688 -23.07 30.05 -4.10
CA GLN A 688 -22.59 28.88 -4.82
C GLN A 688 -21.89 29.24 -6.15
N LYS A 689 -22.42 30.21 -6.88
CA LYS A 689 -21.80 30.80 -8.08
C LYS A 689 -20.41 31.36 -7.80
N ASN A 690 -20.24 32.09 -6.70
CA ASN A 690 -18.94 32.63 -6.29
C ASN A 690 -17.93 31.54 -5.89
N ILE A 691 -18.39 30.50 -5.18
CA ILE A 691 -17.56 29.33 -4.84
C ILE A 691 -17.12 28.61 -6.11
N LEU A 692 -18.05 28.36 -7.04
CA LEU A 692 -17.78 27.71 -8.32
C LEU A 692 -16.74 28.49 -9.14
N ALA A 693 -16.88 29.82 -9.24
CA ALA A 693 -15.93 30.67 -9.97
C ALA A 693 -14.49 30.50 -9.45
N ARG A 694 -14.31 30.49 -8.12
CA ARG A 694 -13.01 30.25 -7.48
C ARG A 694 -12.48 28.84 -7.70
N ALA A 695 -13.37 27.85 -7.70
CA ALA A 695 -13.00 26.45 -7.84
C ALA A 695 -12.64 26.09 -9.30
N LEU A 696 -13.09 26.87 -10.28
CA LEU A 696 -12.74 26.73 -11.70
C LEU A 696 -11.35 27.29 -12.02
N GLU A 697 -10.72 28.07 -11.12
CA GLU A 697 -9.38 28.61 -11.32
C GLU A 697 -8.35 27.47 -11.43
N PRO A 698 -7.61 27.36 -12.54
CA PRO A 698 -6.57 26.35 -12.69
C PRO A 698 -5.43 26.60 -11.71
N ARG A 699 -4.86 25.51 -11.17
CA ARG A 699 -3.62 25.59 -10.39
C ARG A 699 -2.43 25.96 -11.28
N GLU A 700 -1.37 26.52 -10.71
CA GLU A 700 -0.06 26.66 -11.39
C GLU A 700 0.42 25.30 -11.90
N ASN A 701 1.01 25.24 -13.10
CA ASN A 701 1.51 23.99 -13.66
C ASN A 701 2.71 23.49 -12.82
N PRO A 702 2.60 22.35 -12.12
CA PRO A 702 3.70 21.85 -11.30
C PRO A 702 4.81 21.16 -12.10
N PHE A 703 4.58 20.90 -13.40
CA PHE A 703 5.51 20.24 -14.31
C PHE A 703 5.78 21.15 -15.52
N PRO A 704 6.54 22.25 -15.34
CA PRO A 704 6.91 23.09 -16.47
C PRO A 704 7.83 22.33 -17.44
N GLU A 705 7.81 22.70 -18.72
CA GLU A 705 8.51 21.95 -19.79
C GLU A 705 10.04 21.89 -19.60
N ASP A 706 10.62 22.87 -18.90
CA ASP A 706 12.04 22.96 -18.56
C ASP A 706 12.42 22.19 -17.28
N ARG A 707 11.46 21.56 -16.59
CA ARG A 707 11.72 20.74 -15.39
C ARG A 707 12.52 19.49 -15.77
N ALA A 708 13.71 19.38 -15.18
CA ALA A 708 14.56 18.21 -15.31
C ALA A 708 13.85 16.91 -14.87
N ALA A 709 14.29 15.79 -15.46
CA ALA A 709 13.85 14.46 -15.05
C ALA A 709 14.29 14.17 -13.60
N HIS A 710 13.45 13.46 -12.84
CA HIS A 710 13.68 13.23 -11.42
C HIS A 710 13.16 11.84 -11.01
N LEU A 711 13.92 11.13 -10.15
CA LEU A 711 13.51 9.80 -9.67
C LEU A 711 12.15 9.82 -8.95
N ASP A 712 11.82 10.90 -8.25
CA ASP A 712 10.49 11.10 -7.63
C ASP A 712 9.30 11.05 -8.59
N ASP A 713 9.52 11.18 -9.90
CA ASP A 713 8.47 11.04 -10.90
C ASP A 713 8.20 9.57 -11.27
N LEU A 714 9.02 8.64 -10.78
CA LEU A 714 8.78 7.21 -10.92
C LEU A 714 7.95 6.68 -9.74
N VAL A 715 6.93 5.89 -10.08
CA VAL A 715 6.11 5.11 -9.15
C VAL A 715 6.20 3.63 -9.46
N PHE A 716 5.98 2.80 -8.45
CA PHE A 716 5.88 1.35 -8.58
C PHE A 716 4.43 0.89 -8.69
N LEU A 717 4.23 -0.19 -9.43
CA LEU A 717 2.94 -0.85 -9.61
C LEU A 717 2.84 -2.02 -8.63
N SER A 718 1.93 -1.92 -7.67
CA SER A 718 1.75 -2.96 -6.66
C SER A 718 1.27 -4.29 -7.25
N ALA A 719 1.65 -5.38 -6.60
CA ALA A 719 0.95 -6.65 -6.72
C ALA A 719 -0.39 -6.54 -5.97
N ALA A 720 -1.48 -6.77 -6.68
CA ALA A 720 -2.84 -6.82 -6.13
C ALA A 720 -3.52 -8.12 -6.53
N LEU A 721 -4.24 -8.17 -7.67
CA LEU A 721 -4.94 -9.39 -8.12
C LEU A 721 -4.16 -10.18 -9.18
N THR A 722 -3.38 -9.46 -9.99
CA THR A 722 -2.70 -9.97 -11.18
C THR A 722 -1.36 -10.66 -10.90
N ARG A 723 -0.83 -10.53 -9.69
CA ARG A 723 0.41 -11.16 -9.24
C ARG A 723 0.21 -11.79 -7.88
N LEU A 724 1.01 -12.81 -7.59
CA LEU A 724 1.10 -13.36 -6.25
C LEU A 724 1.56 -12.25 -5.28
N VAL A 725 0.67 -11.92 -4.35
CA VAL A 725 0.97 -11.00 -3.25
C VAL A 725 1.68 -11.77 -2.15
N ILE A 726 2.86 -11.30 -1.78
CA ILE A 726 3.57 -11.68 -0.54
C ILE A 726 3.25 -10.65 0.54
N ASP A 727 3.31 -11.01 1.84
CA ASP A 727 3.08 -10.03 2.92
C ASP A 727 4.32 -9.15 3.16
N PRO A 728 4.33 -7.85 2.77
CA PRO A 728 5.52 -7.01 2.86
C PRO A 728 5.95 -6.65 4.27
N TYR A 729 5.17 -6.99 5.29
CA TYR A 729 5.57 -6.78 6.68
C TYR A 729 6.36 -7.95 7.27
N ARG A 730 6.25 -9.15 6.68
CA ARG A 730 6.58 -10.41 7.38
C ARG A 730 7.35 -11.40 6.52
N GLU A 731 7.15 -11.36 5.20
CA GLU A 731 7.92 -12.22 4.31
C GLU A 731 9.31 -11.63 4.06
N ASP A 732 10.31 -12.49 4.09
CA ASP A 732 11.69 -12.10 3.85
C ASP A 732 11.87 -11.60 2.41
N CYS A 733 12.67 -10.56 2.25
CA CYS A 733 13.11 -10.10 0.95
C CYS A 733 14.63 -9.88 0.98
N SER A 734 15.35 -10.63 0.15
CA SER A 734 16.81 -10.53 0.09
C SER A 734 17.23 -9.15 -0.42
N THR A 735 18.21 -8.57 0.26
CA THR A 735 18.91 -7.32 -0.11
C THR A 735 20.40 -7.58 -0.35
N GLN A 736 20.83 -8.84 -0.35
CA GLN A 736 22.22 -9.20 -0.62
C GLN A 736 22.51 -9.05 -2.11
N THR A 737 23.69 -8.51 -2.44
CA THR A 737 24.15 -8.35 -3.82
C THR A 737 25.58 -8.87 -3.96
N CYS A 738 25.93 -9.26 -5.18
CA CYS A 738 27.28 -9.65 -5.57
C CYS A 738 27.68 -8.78 -6.76
N ILE A 739 28.70 -7.94 -6.59
CA ILE A 739 29.23 -7.11 -7.67
C ILE A 739 30.27 -7.92 -8.43
N THR A 740 29.92 -8.32 -9.66
CA THR A 740 30.80 -9.07 -10.56
C THR A 740 30.33 -8.95 -12.00
N ARG A 741 31.18 -9.29 -12.96
CA ARG A 741 30.90 -9.19 -14.40
C ARG A 741 29.92 -10.23 -14.95
N SER A 742 29.55 -11.24 -14.17
CA SER A 742 28.64 -12.32 -14.61
C SER A 742 27.41 -12.33 -13.73
N ILE A 743 26.33 -11.70 -14.19
CA ILE A 743 25.11 -11.47 -13.38
C ILE A 743 24.04 -12.57 -13.56
N GLY A 744 24.26 -13.55 -14.44
CA GLY A 744 23.31 -14.59 -14.80
C GLY A 744 23.10 -15.70 -13.76
N ILE A 745 21.95 -16.38 -13.84
CA ILE A 745 21.54 -17.51 -12.99
C ILE A 745 22.51 -18.70 -13.16
N GLY A 746 23.44 -18.87 -12.23
CA GLY A 746 24.38 -20.00 -12.20
C GLY A 746 25.45 -19.83 -11.12
N PRO A 747 26.20 -20.89 -10.76
CA PRO A 747 27.34 -20.74 -9.87
C PRO A 747 28.35 -19.77 -10.48
N LYS A 748 28.91 -18.89 -9.63
CA LYS A 748 30.05 -18.03 -9.94
C LYS A 748 31.07 -18.82 -10.78
N LYS A 749 31.47 -18.31 -11.94
CA LYS A 749 32.63 -18.85 -12.64
C LYS A 749 33.83 -18.68 -11.70
N GLU A 750 34.43 -19.79 -11.25
CA GLU A 750 35.37 -19.84 -10.10
C GLU A 750 36.51 -18.80 -10.18
N ASP A 751 36.87 -18.36 -11.39
CA ASP A 751 37.99 -17.45 -11.65
C ASP A 751 37.63 -15.93 -11.74
N GLN A 752 36.38 -15.52 -11.47
CA GLN A 752 35.98 -14.12 -11.60
C GLN A 752 36.10 -13.32 -10.27
N PRO A 753 36.68 -12.10 -10.29
CA PRO A 753 36.63 -11.22 -9.13
C PRO A 753 35.19 -10.82 -8.81
N ALA A 754 34.90 -10.71 -7.51
CA ALA A 754 33.56 -10.44 -7.01
C ALA A 754 33.63 -9.84 -5.61
N ILE A 755 32.66 -8.99 -5.27
CA ILE A 755 32.46 -8.46 -3.93
C ILE A 755 31.03 -8.75 -3.49
N ASP A 756 30.87 -9.48 -2.39
CA ASP A 756 29.57 -9.70 -1.77
C ASP A 756 29.27 -8.58 -0.77
N LEU A 757 28.08 -7.99 -0.89
CA LEU A 757 27.59 -7.00 0.04
C LEU A 757 26.31 -7.50 0.71
N ALA A 758 26.20 -7.28 2.02
CA ALA A 758 25.02 -7.65 2.78
C ALA A 758 23.80 -6.76 2.43
N LYS A 759 24.07 -5.56 1.91
CA LYS A 759 23.13 -4.56 1.38
C LYS A 759 23.71 -3.98 0.09
N PRO A 760 22.91 -3.54 -0.88
CA PRO A 760 23.40 -3.12 -2.18
C PRO A 760 23.95 -1.68 -2.16
N PHE A 761 24.74 -1.35 -1.13
CA PHE A 761 25.15 0.01 -0.81
C PHE A 761 26.67 0.14 -0.80
N PHE A 762 27.15 1.16 -1.51
CA PHE A 762 28.46 1.74 -1.33
C PHE A 762 28.32 3.14 -0.74
N ILE A 763 29.34 3.62 -0.03
CA ILE A 763 29.43 4.99 0.48
C ILE A 763 30.64 5.69 -0.13
N THR A 764 30.56 6.99 -0.44
CA THR A 764 31.67 7.79 -1.02
C THR A 764 31.71 9.23 -0.50
N GLY A 765 32.81 9.93 -0.76
CA GLY A 765 32.99 11.37 -0.46
C GLY A 765 33.51 11.69 0.95
N PHE A 766 34.07 10.71 1.66
CA PHE A 766 34.54 10.87 3.05
C PHE A 766 36.07 10.92 3.19
N ASP A 767 36.82 10.93 2.09
CA ASP A 767 38.30 10.93 2.10
C ASP A 767 38.88 12.12 2.88
N ASP A 768 38.26 13.29 2.74
CA ASP A 768 38.63 14.54 3.42
C ASP A 768 37.79 14.83 4.68
N ALA A 769 36.90 13.91 5.08
CA ALA A 769 36.10 14.09 6.29
C ALA A 769 36.98 14.05 7.56
N PRO A 770 36.59 14.70 8.66
CA PRO A 770 37.34 14.65 9.92
C PRO A 770 37.58 13.20 10.38
N LEU A 771 38.75 12.94 11.01
CA LEU A 771 39.15 11.59 11.44
C LEU A 771 38.07 10.85 12.27
N PRO A 772 37.36 11.48 13.24
CA PRO A 772 36.28 10.80 13.96
C PRO A 772 35.14 10.32 13.05
N VAL A 773 34.84 11.07 11.99
CA VAL A 773 33.80 10.73 11.00
C VAL A 773 34.24 9.56 10.14
N GLN A 774 35.49 9.57 9.65
CA GLN A 774 36.07 8.44 8.90
C GLN A 774 36.08 7.17 9.75
N SER A 775 36.50 7.28 11.01
CA SER A 775 36.56 6.16 11.96
C SER A 775 35.17 5.57 12.22
N ALA A 776 34.16 6.43 12.45
CA ALA A 776 32.78 5.99 12.61
C ALA A 776 32.24 5.30 11.35
N LEU A 777 32.47 5.86 10.16
CA LEU A 777 32.00 5.27 8.91
C LEU A 777 32.64 3.90 8.66
N ALA A 778 33.94 3.75 8.90
CA ALA A 778 34.64 2.48 8.77
C ALA A 778 34.01 1.38 9.66
N LYS A 779 33.62 1.73 10.90
CA LYS A 779 32.89 0.84 11.81
C LYS A 779 31.51 0.49 11.29
N VAL A 780 30.76 1.47 10.78
CA VAL A 780 29.43 1.26 10.17
C VAL A 780 29.52 0.29 8.99
N LEU A 781 30.47 0.48 8.07
CA LEU A 781 30.63 -0.37 6.89
C LEU A 781 31.01 -1.81 7.26
N SER A 782 31.97 -1.96 8.18
CA SER A 782 32.40 -3.27 8.70
C SER A 782 31.25 -4.04 9.37
N GLN A 783 30.42 -3.36 10.16
CA GLN A 783 29.30 -4.00 10.87
C GLN A 783 28.08 -4.25 9.97
N SER A 784 27.85 -3.41 8.97
CA SER A 784 26.68 -3.52 8.08
C SER A 784 26.90 -4.40 6.86
N GLY A 785 28.16 -4.68 6.50
CA GLY A 785 28.54 -5.41 5.29
C GLY A 785 28.32 -4.60 4.01
N CYS A 786 28.48 -3.27 4.07
CA CYS A 786 28.42 -2.35 2.93
C CYS A 786 29.84 -1.95 2.48
N GLY A 787 29.98 -1.38 1.28
CA GLY A 787 31.28 -1.01 0.73
C GLY A 787 31.62 0.48 0.78
N TYR A 788 32.88 0.82 0.55
CA TYR A 788 33.37 2.19 0.36
C TYR A 788 33.90 2.42 -1.06
N ILE A 789 33.77 3.63 -1.60
CA ILE A 789 34.44 4.07 -2.83
C ILE A 789 35.14 5.39 -2.51
N GLY A 790 36.46 5.46 -2.69
CA GLY A 790 37.23 6.68 -2.40
C GLY A 790 38.66 6.59 -2.90
N TRP A 791 39.45 7.63 -2.65
CA TRP A 791 40.86 7.73 -3.06
C TRP A 791 41.78 6.86 -2.19
N ALA A 792 41.40 6.66 -0.93
CA ALA A 792 42.12 5.86 0.04
C ALA A 792 41.13 5.11 0.96
N PRO A 793 41.56 4.04 1.66
CA PRO A 793 40.73 3.43 2.69
C PRO A 793 40.46 4.42 3.84
N LEU A 794 39.30 4.31 4.48
CA LEU A 794 38.93 5.17 5.62
C LEU A 794 39.87 4.94 6.80
N LYS A 795 40.28 6.04 7.44
CA LYS A 795 41.18 6.02 8.60
C LYS A 795 40.39 5.75 9.88
N THR A 796 40.98 4.96 10.78
CA THR A 796 40.45 4.71 12.13
C THR A 796 41.29 5.44 13.18
N ALA A 797 40.65 5.94 14.24
CA ALA A 797 41.36 6.65 15.31
C ALA A 797 42.32 5.74 16.11
N SER A 798 42.05 4.43 16.12
CA SER A 798 42.86 3.39 16.79
C SER A 798 43.93 2.75 15.89
N GLU A 799 44.06 3.17 14.62
CA GLU A 799 44.85 2.49 13.58
C GLU A 799 44.47 1.01 13.37
N GLU A 800 43.29 0.60 13.85
CA GLU A 800 42.75 -0.73 13.62
C GLU A 800 42.33 -0.90 12.15
N VAL A 801 42.74 -2.00 11.53
CA VAL A 801 42.32 -2.37 10.17
C VAL A 801 40.96 -3.06 10.26
N LEU A 802 39.90 -2.34 9.90
CA LEU A 802 38.54 -2.86 9.86
C LEU A 802 38.27 -3.53 8.50
N ASN A 803 37.54 -4.65 8.53
CA ASN A 803 37.23 -5.41 7.32
C ASN A 803 35.93 -4.92 6.66
N TYR A 804 36.06 -4.14 5.59
CA TYR A 804 34.98 -3.79 4.67
C TYR A 804 35.55 -3.69 3.24
N PRO A 805 34.77 -4.02 2.20
CA PRO A 805 35.25 -3.89 0.84
C PRO A 805 35.34 -2.40 0.46
N TRP A 806 36.49 -1.98 -0.10
CA TRP A 806 36.67 -0.63 -0.61
C TRP A 806 37.17 -0.64 -2.05
N LEU A 807 36.68 0.29 -2.86
CA LEU A 807 37.09 0.49 -4.25
C LEU A 807 37.89 1.80 -4.33
N GLN A 808 39.06 1.74 -4.97
CA GLN A 808 39.91 2.89 -5.17
C GLN A 808 39.45 3.69 -6.39
N LEU A 809 39.24 5.00 -6.22
CA LEU A 809 39.10 5.95 -7.32
C LEU A 809 40.49 6.26 -7.90
N LEU A 810 40.59 6.24 -9.23
CA LEU A 810 41.83 6.54 -9.96
C LEU A 810 41.56 7.49 -11.11
N LYS A 811 42.47 8.43 -11.33
CA LYS A 811 42.62 9.12 -12.62
C LYS A 811 43.59 8.34 -13.51
N PRO A 812 43.53 8.53 -14.85
CA PRO A 812 44.52 7.96 -15.75
C PRO A 812 45.95 8.36 -15.32
N GLY A 813 46.76 7.37 -14.95
CA GLY A 813 48.14 7.56 -14.51
C GLY A 813 48.39 7.43 -13.01
N ASP A 814 47.34 7.33 -12.18
CA ASP A 814 47.46 7.10 -10.74
C ASP A 814 47.91 5.66 -10.43
N ASP A 815 48.60 5.48 -9.30
CA ASP A 815 49.09 4.17 -8.84
C ASP A 815 47.98 3.35 -8.16
N PRO A 816 47.73 2.10 -8.60
CA PRO A 816 46.74 1.23 -7.98
C PRO A 816 47.20 0.65 -6.64
N ASP A 817 46.29 0.61 -5.67
CA ASP A 817 46.51 0.04 -4.34
C ASP A 817 46.16 -1.45 -4.33
N ALA A 818 47.09 -2.30 -3.87
CA ALA A 818 46.90 -3.75 -3.82
C ALA A 818 45.95 -4.22 -2.70
N THR A 819 45.61 -3.33 -1.75
CA THR A 819 44.66 -3.61 -0.67
C THR A 819 43.21 -3.25 -1.04
N ALA A 820 43.00 -2.54 -2.16
CA ALA A 820 41.67 -2.23 -2.68
C ALA A 820 40.99 -3.49 -3.23
N ALA A 821 39.72 -3.68 -2.88
CA ALA A 821 38.90 -4.76 -3.42
C ALA A 821 38.55 -4.54 -4.90
N GLY A 822 38.71 -3.31 -5.41
CA GLY A 822 38.63 -3.00 -6.83
C GLY A 822 39.16 -1.60 -7.16
N LEU A 823 39.39 -1.37 -8.45
CA LEU A 823 39.93 -0.13 -9.01
C LEU A 823 38.88 0.49 -9.94
N VAL A 824 38.50 1.74 -9.71
CA VAL A 824 37.49 2.47 -10.50
C VAL A 824 38.15 3.69 -11.14
N TYR A 825 38.34 3.63 -12.46
CA TYR A 825 38.92 4.74 -13.21
C TYR A 825 37.84 5.76 -13.55
N VAL A 826 38.05 7.01 -13.17
CA VAL A 826 37.08 8.08 -13.37
C VAL A 826 37.21 8.62 -14.79
N ILE A 827 36.13 8.49 -15.56
CA ILE A 827 35.99 9.02 -16.91
C ILE A 827 34.95 10.15 -16.86
N ASN A 828 35.41 11.37 -17.15
CA ASN A 828 34.56 12.55 -17.18
C ASN A 828 33.77 12.60 -18.52
N ASP A 829 33.39 13.78 -18.98
CA ASP A 829 32.47 13.94 -20.12
C ASP A 829 33.00 13.41 -21.46
N THR A 830 34.31 13.27 -21.61
CA THR A 830 34.92 12.74 -22.83
C THR A 830 35.63 11.43 -22.52
N PHE A 831 35.25 10.37 -23.23
CA PHE A 831 35.87 9.06 -23.05
C PHE A 831 37.29 9.03 -23.65
N GLU A 832 38.26 8.70 -22.80
CA GLU A 832 39.62 8.34 -23.20
C GLU A 832 39.94 6.91 -22.73
N PRO A 833 40.49 6.04 -23.60
CA PRO A 833 40.87 4.68 -23.20
C PRO A 833 41.89 4.65 -22.07
N VAL A 834 41.62 3.87 -21.02
CA VAL A 834 42.52 3.69 -19.87
C VAL A 834 43.27 2.36 -19.95
N THR A 835 44.54 2.34 -19.57
CA THR A 835 45.28 1.08 -19.40
C THR A 835 45.14 0.64 -17.95
N ALA A 836 44.39 -0.44 -17.72
CA ALA A 836 44.11 -0.96 -16.39
C ALA A 836 44.68 -2.38 -16.22
N SER A 837 45.28 -2.64 -15.07
CA SER A 837 45.77 -3.97 -14.69
C SER A 837 45.49 -4.24 -13.22
N ARG A 838 44.97 -5.44 -12.92
CA ARG A 838 44.71 -5.87 -11.54
C ARG A 838 46.03 -6.13 -10.81
N MET A 839 46.08 -5.77 -9.53
CA MET A 839 47.20 -6.11 -8.65
C MET A 839 47.11 -7.55 -8.14
N HIS A 840 45.89 -8.09 -8.07
CA HIS A 840 45.63 -9.50 -7.75
C HIS A 840 44.34 -10.02 -8.43
N PRO A 841 44.15 -11.34 -8.60
CA PRO A 841 43.02 -11.90 -9.36
C PRO A 841 41.64 -11.54 -8.81
N GLY A 842 41.53 -11.34 -7.49
CA GLY A 842 40.29 -10.99 -6.80
C GLY A 842 39.89 -9.51 -6.83
N GLN A 843 40.72 -8.62 -7.36
CA GLN A 843 40.48 -7.16 -7.38
C GLN A 843 39.60 -6.79 -8.56
N LEU A 844 38.43 -6.17 -8.37
CA LEU A 844 37.56 -5.71 -9.48
C LEU A 844 38.19 -4.59 -10.32
N LEU A 845 37.82 -4.49 -11.59
CA LEU A 845 38.13 -3.35 -12.47
C LEU A 845 36.83 -2.65 -12.87
N GLY A 846 36.79 -1.33 -12.74
CA GLY A 846 35.62 -0.52 -13.04
C GLY A 846 35.95 0.79 -13.72
N LEU A 847 34.95 1.39 -14.35
CA LEU A 847 34.97 2.78 -14.82
C LEU A 847 33.84 3.55 -14.13
N SER A 848 34.08 4.81 -13.75
CA SER A 848 33.02 5.77 -13.48
C SER A 848 32.74 6.55 -14.76
N VAL A 849 31.50 6.61 -15.21
CA VAL A 849 31.15 7.18 -16.52
C VAL A 849 29.92 8.07 -16.42
N SER A 850 29.98 9.25 -17.05
CA SER A 850 28.84 10.16 -17.21
C SER A 850 28.00 9.82 -18.45
N ALA A 851 26.82 10.44 -18.56
CA ALA A 851 25.89 10.19 -19.67
C ALA A 851 26.49 10.42 -21.08
N PRO A 852 27.32 11.45 -21.33
CA PRO A 852 27.98 11.63 -22.62
C PRO A 852 29.01 10.54 -22.95
N ALA A 853 29.73 10.03 -21.95
CA ALA A 853 30.85 9.09 -22.15
C ALA A 853 30.42 7.62 -22.22
N VAL A 854 29.28 7.26 -21.64
CA VAL A 854 28.85 5.85 -21.47
C VAL A 854 28.76 5.06 -22.79
N SER A 855 28.37 5.71 -23.89
CA SER A 855 28.20 5.04 -25.19
C SER A 855 29.52 4.55 -25.79
N ASP A 856 30.62 5.26 -25.53
CA ASP A 856 31.96 4.90 -25.99
C ASP A 856 32.71 4.05 -24.95
N ALA A 857 32.49 4.35 -23.67
CA ALA A 857 33.13 3.65 -22.56
C ALA A 857 32.63 2.21 -22.40
N LEU A 858 31.33 1.95 -22.63
CA LEU A 858 30.75 0.62 -22.43
C LEU A 858 31.33 -0.45 -23.37
N PRO A 859 31.40 -0.27 -24.71
CA PRO A 859 32.05 -1.23 -25.60
C PRO A 859 33.52 -1.46 -25.24
N PHE A 860 34.23 -0.41 -24.81
CA PHE A 860 35.60 -0.53 -24.34
C PHE A 860 35.69 -1.37 -23.06
N ALA A 861 34.84 -1.11 -22.07
CA ALA A 861 34.79 -1.84 -20.80
C ALA A 861 34.55 -3.33 -21.04
N LEU A 862 33.55 -3.68 -21.86
CA LEU A 862 33.23 -5.06 -22.23
C LEU A 862 34.40 -5.75 -22.95
N LYS A 863 34.98 -5.09 -23.97
CA LYS A 863 36.12 -5.62 -24.74
C LYS A 863 37.33 -5.91 -23.85
N ASN A 864 37.58 -5.05 -22.85
CA ASN A 864 38.72 -5.16 -21.95
C ASN A 864 38.38 -5.86 -20.62
N GLN A 865 37.21 -6.50 -20.53
CA GLN A 865 36.80 -7.30 -19.37
C GLN A 865 36.81 -6.54 -18.04
N PHE A 866 36.36 -5.28 -18.07
CA PHE A 866 35.97 -4.56 -16.86
C PHE A 866 34.78 -5.25 -16.21
N ASP A 867 34.71 -5.23 -14.89
CA ASP A 867 33.67 -5.93 -14.14
C ASP A 867 32.48 -5.07 -13.77
N LEU A 868 32.67 -3.76 -13.66
CA LEU A 868 31.60 -2.84 -13.32
C LEU A 868 31.69 -1.49 -14.04
N LEU A 869 30.55 -0.83 -14.17
CA LEU A 869 30.43 0.60 -14.47
C LEU A 869 29.73 1.29 -13.31
N VAL A 870 30.37 2.32 -12.76
CA VAL A 870 29.70 3.30 -11.92
C VAL A 870 29.05 4.32 -12.84
N LEU A 871 27.72 4.33 -12.86
CA LEU A 871 26.90 5.25 -13.64
C LEU A 871 26.81 6.55 -12.85
N ASP A 872 27.64 7.51 -13.22
CA ASP A 872 27.73 8.80 -12.56
C ASP A 872 26.71 9.76 -13.16
N GLN A 873 25.69 10.09 -12.38
CA GLN A 873 24.66 11.05 -12.78
C GLN A 873 25.06 12.50 -12.49
N THR A 874 26.26 12.73 -11.96
CA THR A 874 26.76 14.03 -11.54
C THR A 874 27.89 14.53 -12.45
N LEU A 875 28.57 15.61 -12.06
CA LEU A 875 29.75 16.14 -12.74
C LEU A 875 31.06 15.44 -12.33
N GLY A 876 31.01 14.38 -11.51
CA GLY A 876 32.17 13.55 -11.17
C GLY A 876 32.22 13.11 -9.70
N ILE A 877 32.15 11.80 -9.48
CA ILE A 877 32.24 11.11 -8.18
C ILE A 877 33.53 11.41 -7.41
N GLU A 878 34.57 11.86 -8.10
CA GLU A 878 35.86 12.17 -7.52
C GLU A 878 35.85 13.44 -6.65
N THR A 879 34.80 14.27 -6.80
CA THR A 879 34.61 15.50 -6.02
C THR A 879 33.75 15.22 -4.78
N PRO A 880 34.24 15.50 -3.56
CA PRO A 880 33.44 15.31 -2.35
C PRO A 880 32.13 16.10 -2.40
N TRP A 881 31.03 15.45 -2.02
CA TRP A 881 29.70 16.06 -1.92
C TRP A 881 29.18 16.70 -3.23
N VAL A 882 29.66 16.25 -4.40
CA VAL A 882 29.29 16.79 -5.72
C VAL A 882 27.77 16.86 -5.96
N GLU A 883 27.00 15.99 -5.31
CA GLU A 883 25.52 15.96 -5.33
C GLU A 883 24.87 17.26 -4.80
N LEU A 884 25.61 18.14 -4.10
CA LEU A 884 25.11 19.43 -3.60
C LEU A 884 25.18 20.57 -4.62
N ASP A 885 25.98 20.42 -5.69
CA ASP A 885 26.20 21.46 -6.71
C ASP A 885 26.00 20.98 -8.15
N SER A 886 25.71 19.69 -8.35
CA SER A 886 25.57 19.08 -9.66
C SER A 886 24.10 18.78 -10.01
N PRO A 887 23.64 19.12 -11.23
CA PRO A 887 22.37 18.60 -11.73
C PRO A 887 22.46 17.09 -11.97
N ILE A 888 21.37 16.38 -11.74
CA ILE A 888 21.31 14.92 -11.88
C ILE A 888 20.88 14.54 -13.31
N ASP A 889 21.73 13.83 -14.06
CA ASP A 889 21.41 13.31 -15.38
C ASP A 889 21.05 11.82 -15.35
N LEU A 890 19.74 11.54 -15.31
CA LEU A 890 19.20 10.18 -15.29
C LEU A 890 19.47 9.40 -16.59
N THR A 891 19.84 10.06 -17.69
CA THR A 891 19.97 9.41 -19.00
C THR A 891 21.16 8.45 -19.07
N VAL A 892 22.15 8.57 -18.18
CA VAL A 892 23.28 7.63 -18.09
C VAL A 892 22.81 6.19 -17.86
N MET A 893 21.79 5.99 -17.01
CA MET A 893 21.20 4.68 -16.74
C MET A 893 20.59 4.09 -18.01
N ARG A 894 19.73 4.87 -18.69
CA ARG A 894 19.10 4.47 -19.96
C ARG A 894 20.12 4.14 -21.03
N ASN A 895 21.12 4.99 -21.21
CA ASN A 895 22.13 4.83 -22.24
C ASN A 895 22.98 3.56 -21.98
N ALA A 896 23.32 3.27 -20.73
CA ALA A 896 24.00 2.02 -20.36
C ALA A 896 23.17 0.78 -20.70
N VAL A 897 21.91 0.73 -20.26
CA VAL A 897 21.03 -0.44 -20.52
C VAL A 897 20.77 -0.62 -22.01
N ARG A 898 20.47 0.45 -22.76
CA ARG A 898 20.31 0.38 -24.22
C ARG A 898 21.57 -0.11 -24.91
N GLY A 899 22.73 0.38 -24.49
CA GLY A 899 24.02 -0.05 -25.04
C GLY A 899 24.26 -1.54 -24.83
N LEU A 900 23.95 -2.06 -23.64
CA LEU A 900 24.04 -3.47 -23.32
C LEU A 900 23.06 -4.32 -24.15
N GLN A 901 21.80 -3.90 -24.26
CA GLN A 901 20.78 -4.58 -25.07
C GLN A 901 21.14 -4.62 -26.55
N ALA A 902 21.66 -3.51 -27.10
CA ALA A 902 22.10 -3.44 -28.49
C ALA A 902 23.26 -4.40 -28.80
N LEU A 903 24.05 -4.76 -27.78
CA LEU A 903 25.16 -5.70 -27.89
C LEU A 903 24.76 -7.15 -27.54
N GLY A 904 23.60 -7.38 -26.91
CA GLY A 904 23.19 -8.67 -26.35
C GLY A 904 24.11 -9.11 -25.20
N LYS A 905 24.49 -8.15 -24.35
CA LYS A 905 25.53 -8.25 -23.31
C LYS A 905 25.05 -7.79 -21.93
N GLU A 906 23.74 -7.76 -21.70
CA GLU A 906 23.08 -7.29 -20.47
C GLU A 906 23.65 -7.93 -19.22
N GLU A 907 24.18 -9.15 -19.33
CA GLU A 907 24.71 -9.91 -18.21
C GLU A 907 26.25 -9.89 -18.02
N GLU A 908 26.98 -9.12 -18.82
CA GLU A 908 28.45 -9.19 -18.91
C GLU A 908 29.21 -8.08 -18.17
N ILE A 909 28.50 -7.17 -17.49
CA ILE A 909 29.11 -6.12 -16.65
C ILE A 909 28.13 -5.67 -15.56
N ALA A 910 28.61 -5.45 -14.34
CA ALA A 910 27.78 -4.93 -13.26
C ALA A 910 27.54 -3.42 -13.44
N LEU A 911 26.31 -2.97 -13.21
CA LEU A 911 25.99 -1.54 -13.15
C LEU A 911 25.83 -1.11 -11.69
N VAL A 912 26.47 -0.01 -11.29
CA VAL A 912 26.37 0.59 -9.96
C VAL A 912 25.99 2.05 -10.12
N ASN A 913 24.94 2.51 -9.44
CA ASN A 913 24.44 3.87 -9.64
C ASN A 913 25.00 4.88 -8.63
N PHE A 914 25.43 6.06 -9.09
CA PHE A 914 25.82 7.18 -8.23
C PHE A 914 25.15 8.49 -8.67
N GLY A 915 24.72 9.29 -7.69
CA GLY A 915 24.19 10.64 -7.90
C GLY A 915 22.74 10.82 -7.42
N GLY A 916 22.55 11.71 -6.45
CA GLY A 916 21.26 12.12 -5.93
C GLY A 916 20.48 11.07 -5.15
N LEU A 917 21.11 10.03 -4.59
CA LEU A 917 20.37 8.98 -3.88
C LEU A 917 20.10 9.39 -2.42
N ARG A 918 18.83 9.39 -1.99
CA ARG A 918 18.41 9.89 -0.67
C ARG A 918 17.79 8.81 0.21
N SER A 919 17.22 7.78 -0.39
CA SER A 919 16.37 6.80 0.30
C SER A 919 16.49 5.39 -0.28
N GLY A 920 15.93 4.41 0.43
CA GLY A 920 15.88 3.03 -0.10
C GLY A 920 14.96 2.89 -1.31
N THR A 921 14.04 3.84 -1.50
CA THR A 921 13.17 3.89 -2.69
C THR A 921 13.95 4.30 -3.94
N ASP A 922 14.91 5.23 -3.81
CA ASP A 922 15.78 5.61 -4.93
C ASP A 922 16.65 4.42 -5.35
N VAL A 923 17.14 3.65 -4.38
CA VAL A 923 17.86 2.40 -4.65
C VAL A 923 16.96 1.39 -5.34
N ALA A 924 15.72 1.20 -4.89
CA ALA A 924 14.78 0.28 -5.55
C ALA A 924 14.55 0.66 -7.02
N LYS A 925 14.50 1.96 -7.36
CA LYS A 925 14.38 2.44 -8.74
C LYS A 925 15.63 2.12 -9.57
N ALA A 926 16.82 2.32 -8.99
CA ALA A 926 18.08 1.97 -9.65
C ALA A 926 18.21 0.45 -9.87
N LEU A 927 17.86 -0.37 -8.87
CA LEU A 927 17.85 -1.82 -8.97
C LEU A 927 16.85 -2.31 -10.02
N ALA A 928 15.65 -1.72 -10.07
CA ALA A 928 14.68 -1.97 -11.12
C ALA A 928 15.20 -1.62 -12.51
N TYR A 929 16.23 -0.78 -12.62
CA TYR A 929 16.93 -0.44 -13.86
C TYR A 929 18.22 -1.25 -14.06
N ASN A 930 18.25 -2.49 -13.57
CA ASN A 930 19.35 -3.46 -13.69
C ASN A 930 20.67 -3.05 -13.02
N CYS A 931 20.65 -2.08 -12.09
CA CYS A 931 21.81 -1.85 -11.22
C CYS A 931 21.92 -2.97 -10.17
N LEU A 932 23.15 -3.33 -9.80
CA LEU A 932 23.44 -4.27 -8.70
C LEU A 932 23.72 -3.56 -7.38
N GLY A 933 24.00 -2.26 -7.42
CA GLY A 933 24.34 -1.48 -6.25
C GLY A 933 24.09 0.01 -6.45
N SER A 934 24.13 0.74 -5.35
CA SER A 934 23.92 2.19 -5.30
C SER A 934 24.92 2.84 -4.36
N VAL A 935 25.46 3.98 -4.76
CA VAL A 935 26.47 4.73 -4.02
C VAL A 935 25.82 5.94 -3.35
N PHE A 936 25.95 6.05 -2.03
CA PHE A 936 25.50 7.21 -1.26
C PHE A 936 26.68 8.11 -0.87
N SER A 937 26.50 9.42 -0.91
CA SER A 937 27.43 10.36 -0.28
C SER A 937 26.70 11.23 0.74
N VAL A 938 26.00 12.28 0.29
CA VAL A 938 25.42 13.30 1.16
C VAL A 938 24.42 12.73 2.17
N ALA A 939 23.63 11.72 1.79
CA ALA A 939 22.64 11.11 2.68
C ALA A 939 23.26 10.44 3.92
N MET A 940 24.34 9.67 3.74
CA MET A 940 25.07 9.06 4.87
C MET A 940 25.69 10.15 5.75
N GLY A 941 26.25 11.19 5.13
CA GLY A 941 26.85 12.30 5.84
C GLY A 941 25.84 13.04 6.74
N ILE A 942 24.63 13.31 6.24
CA ILE A 942 23.53 13.87 7.04
C ILE A 942 23.12 12.92 8.17
N ALA A 943 23.02 11.62 7.89
CA ALA A 943 22.64 10.62 8.90
C ALA A 943 23.63 10.59 10.07
N MET A 944 24.92 10.71 9.78
CA MET A 944 26.00 10.76 10.78
C MET A 944 26.19 12.14 11.44
N GLY A 945 25.26 13.09 11.22
CA GLY A 945 25.27 14.39 11.91
C GLY A 945 25.82 15.56 11.10
N GLY A 946 26.08 15.38 9.81
CA GLY A 946 26.47 16.46 8.90
C GLY A 946 25.36 17.48 8.65
N SER A 947 25.77 18.73 8.41
CA SER A 947 24.90 19.85 8.04
C SER A 947 25.34 20.44 6.72
N ILE A 948 24.38 20.77 5.84
CA ILE A 948 24.68 21.40 4.56
C ILE A 948 24.89 22.91 4.79
N GLN A 949 26.07 23.42 4.43
CA GLN A 949 26.44 24.83 4.48
C GLN A 949 27.18 25.19 3.19
N ASP A 950 26.74 26.24 2.49
CA ASP A 950 27.36 26.69 1.23
C ASP A 950 27.68 25.58 0.22
N LYS A 951 26.73 24.65 0.02
CA LYS A 951 26.85 23.46 -0.85
C LYS A 951 27.96 22.48 -0.46
N GLN A 952 28.37 22.48 0.80
CA GLN A 952 29.31 21.54 1.39
C GLN A 952 28.70 20.88 2.62
N LEU A 953 29.22 19.71 2.99
CA LEU A 953 28.80 19.02 4.20
C LEU A 953 29.79 19.32 5.35
N VAL A 954 29.28 19.93 6.41
CA VAL A 954 30.06 20.33 7.59
C VAL A 954 29.63 19.51 8.80
N PHE A 955 30.60 18.92 9.48
CA PHE A 955 30.42 18.15 10.72
C PHE A 955 30.82 19.00 11.93
N ALA A 956 30.09 18.88 13.03
CA ALA A 956 30.42 19.57 14.27
C ALA A 956 31.66 18.96 14.95
N GLU A 957 32.45 19.78 15.64
CA GLU A 957 33.70 19.36 16.30
C GLU A 957 33.48 18.35 17.44
N GLU A 958 32.31 18.38 18.10
CA GLU A 958 32.00 17.57 19.29
C GLU A 958 31.11 16.34 19.01
N LEU A 959 31.14 15.76 17.81
CA LEU A 959 30.35 14.55 17.52
C LEU A 959 31.00 13.30 18.14
N GLU A 960 30.27 12.64 19.04
CA GLU A 960 30.70 11.37 19.62
C GLU A 960 30.67 10.25 18.56
N GLU A 961 31.79 9.52 18.43
CA GLU A 961 31.94 8.46 17.43
C GLU A 961 30.86 7.37 17.57
N SER A 962 30.53 6.98 18.80
CA SER A 962 29.51 5.96 19.09
C SER A 962 28.12 6.37 18.55
N ALA A 963 27.74 7.64 18.72
CA ALA A 963 26.48 8.18 18.26
C ALA A 963 26.40 8.22 16.73
N MET A 964 27.53 8.54 16.06
CA MET A 964 27.62 8.48 14.60
C MET A 964 27.51 7.04 14.08
N VAL A 965 28.14 6.07 14.75
CA VAL A 965 28.02 4.65 14.40
C VAL A 965 26.58 4.17 14.53
N ASP A 966 25.93 4.45 15.65
CA ASP A 966 24.53 4.10 15.87
C ASP A 966 23.62 4.74 14.81
N ALA A 967 23.84 6.01 14.49
CA ALA A 967 23.05 6.73 13.50
C ALA A 967 23.24 6.17 12.08
N GLY A 968 24.48 5.89 11.67
CA GLY A 968 24.80 5.28 10.39
C GLY A 968 24.22 3.87 10.25
N MET A 969 24.35 3.03 11.28
CA MET A 969 23.78 1.68 11.30
C MET A 969 22.26 1.68 11.22
N ASN A 970 21.60 2.56 11.99
CA ASN A 970 20.15 2.73 11.93
C ASN A 970 19.70 3.22 10.56
N TRP A 971 20.42 4.17 9.96
CA TRP A 971 20.08 4.68 8.63
C TRP A 971 20.23 3.59 7.56
N ILE A 972 21.32 2.82 7.53
CA ILE A 972 21.47 1.68 6.61
C ILE A 972 20.33 0.68 6.78
N LYS A 973 19.99 0.33 8.03
CA LYS A 973 18.88 -0.57 8.33
C LYS A 973 17.54 -0.03 7.81
N GLY A 974 17.25 1.24 8.06
CA GLY A 974 16.02 1.89 7.60
C GLY A 974 15.94 1.95 6.08
N THR A 975 17.00 2.37 5.40
CA THR A 975 17.12 2.43 3.94
C THR A 975 16.95 1.04 3.32
N ALA A 976 17.59 0.01 3.88
CA ALA A 976 17.42 -1.37 3.41
C ALA A 976 15.98 -1.89 3.56
N GLN A 977 15.32 -1.53 4.67
CA GLN A 977 13.91 -1.88 4.88
C GLN A 977 13.00 -1.22 3.85
N GLU A 978 13.26 0.04 3.47
CA GLU A 978 12.51 0.72 2.40
C GLU A 978 12.67 0.02 1.05
N THR A 979 13.92 -0.29 0.65
CA THR A 979 14.18 -1.01 -0.61
C THR A 979 13.44 -2.35 -0.66
N ALA A 980 13.51 -3.10 0.45
CA ALA A 980 12.84 -4.39 0.57
C ALA A 980 11.31 -4.25 0.58
N ILE A 981 10.74 -3.22 1.22
CA ILE A 981 9.29 -2.97 1.22
C ILE A 981 8.78 -2.69 -0.20
N ILE A 982 9.49 -1.87 -0.98
CA ILE A 982 9.12 -1.58 -2.36
C ILE A 982 9.09 -2.88 -3.18
N ALA A 983 10.15 -3.69 -3.12
CA ALA A 983 10.21 -4.98 -3.80
C ALA A 983 9.06 -5.91 -3.38
N ARG A 984 8.74 -5.96 -2.08
CA ARG A 984 7.63 -6.80 -1.61
C ARG A 984 6.27 -6.28 -2.05
N CYS A 985 6.07 -4.97 -2.12
CA CYS A 985 4.84 -4.38 -2.64
C CYS A 985 4.60 -4.74 -4.13
N THR A 986 5.65 -5.02 -4.90
CA THR A 986 5.54 -5.47 -6.30
C THR A 986 5.48 -7.01 -6.45
N GLY A 987 5.48 -7.74 -5.32
CA GLY A 987 5.38 -9.20 -5.27
C GLY A 987 6.73 -9.93 -5.33
N LYS A 988 7.84 -9.29 -4.97
CA LYS A 988 9.20 -9.82 -5.12
C LYS A 988 9.86 -10.12 -3.76
N THR A 989 10.44 -11.31 -3.62
CA THR A 989 11.20 -11.77 -2.44
C THR A 989 12.71 -11.54 -2.55
N ASN A 990 13.16 -10.89 -3.62
CA ASN A 990 14.53 -10.43 -3.81
C ASN A 990 14.47 -9.06 -4.52
N VAL A 991 15.21 -8.08 -4.02
CA VAL A 991 15.25 -6.73 -4.61
C VAL A 991 15.81 -6.73 -6.03
N HIS A 992 16.66 -7.69 -6.39
CA HIS A 992 17.20 -7.84 -7.75
C HIS A 992 16.18 -8.43 -8.75
N ASN A 993 15.01 -8.85 -8.28
CA ASN A 993 13.91 -9.25 -9.17
C ASN A 993 13.02 -8.05 -9.53
N LEU A 994 13.33 -6.84 -9.06
CA LEU A 994 12.66 -5.63 -9.53
C LEU A 994 13.02 -5.39 -11.00
N GLU A 995 12.04 -5.00 -11.80
CA GLU A 995 12.20 -4.84 -13.24
C GLU A 995 11.66 -3.47 -13.70
N PRO A 996 12.10 -2.93 -14.85
CA PRO A 996 11.58 -1.67 -15.37
C PRO A 996 10.05 -1.70 -15.57
N GLU A 997 9.49 -2.87 -15.89
CA GLU A 997 8.05 -3.08 -16.07
C GLU A 997 7.21 -2.87 -14.79
N ASP A 998 7.85 -2.89 -13.62
CA ASP A 998 7.23 -2.61 -12.33
C ASP A 998 7.09 -1.10 -12.07
N MET A 999 7.73 -0.25 -12.88
CA MET A 999 7.70 1.21 -12.71
C MET A 999 6.84 1.92 -13.75
N ARG A 1000 6.36 3.11 -13.41
CA ARG A 1000 5.74 4.07 -14.33
C ARG A 1000 6.24 5.47 -14.06
N ALA A 1001 6.37 6.27 -15.11
CA ALA A 1001 6.63 7.69 -15.01
C ALA A 1001 5.31 8.46 -14.89
N ILE A 1002 5.29 9.55 -14.13
CA ILE A 1002 4.15 10.46 -14.07
C ILE A 1002 4.40 11.80 -14.79
N THR A 1003 5.62 12.01 -15.28
CA THR A 1003 6.04 13.21 -16.04
C THR A 1003 6.65 12.82 -17.38
N LEU A 1004 6.54 13.69 -18.37
CA LEU A 1004 7.08 13.47 -19.71
C LEU A 1004 8.62 13.49 -19.73
N SER A 1005 9.24 14.40 -18.97
CA SER A 1005 10.70 14.52 -18.90
C SER A 1005 11.35 13.25 -18.36
N THR A 1006 10.81 12.68 -17.28
CA THR A 1006 11.31 11.42 -16.71
C THR A 1006 11.02 10.21 -17.59
N ALA A 1007 9.82 10.14 -18.19
CA ALA A 1007 9.49 9.08 -19.16
C ALA A 1007 10.50 9.05 -20.32
N LYS A 1008 10.84 10.22 -20.88
CA LYS A 1008 11.82 10.36 -21.96
C LYS A 1008 13.26 10.06 -21.50
N ALA A 1009 13.64 10.50 -20.30
CA ALA A 1009 15.00 10.32 -19.81
C ALA A 1009 15.35 8.84 -19.56
N LEU A 1010 14.36 8.03 -19.15
CA LEU A 1010 14.55 6.64 -18.73
C LEU A 1010 13.87 5.59 -19.61
N ASP A 1011 13.12 5.99 -20.63
CA ASP A 1011 12.22 5.12 -21.41
C ASP A 1011 11.17 4.37 -20.58
N ILE A 1012 10.90 4.81 -19.35
CA ILE A 1012 9.83 4.21 -18.56
C ILE A 1012 8.49 4.77 -19.04
N PRO A 1013 7.52 3.92 -19.43
CA PRO A 1013 6.22 4.39 -19.90
C PRO A 1013 5.49 5.25 -18.87
N LEU A 1014 4.68 6.18 -19.36
CA LEU A 1014 3.77 6.95 -18.52
C LEU A 1014 2.77 6.03 -17.81
N ALA A 1015 2.30 6.48 -16.63
CA ALA A 1015 1.36 5.74 -15.79
C ALA A 1015 0.05 5.35 -16.49
N SER A 1016 -0.35 6.10 -17.51
CA SER A 1016 -1.36 5.73 -18.50
C SER A 1016 -0.96 6.31 -19.86
N GLY A 1017 -1.37 5.68 -20.96
CA GLY A 1017 -0.96 6.14 -22.29
C GLY A 1017 -1.58 5.33 -23.43
N PRO A 1018 -1.36 5.74 -24.69
CA PRO A 1018 -1.85 5.01 -25.86
C PRO A 1018 -1.18 3.64 -26.03
N ASP A 1019 0.07 3.51 -25.56
CA ASP A 1019 0.85 2.28 -25.69
C ASP A 1019 0.43 1.25 -24.64
N LYS A 1020 0.25 0.00 -25.09
CA LYS A 1020 -0.07 -1.11 -24.19
C LYS A 1020 1.17 -1.46 -23.37
N ARG A 1021 0.98 -1.79 -22.09
CA ARG A 1021 2.07 -2.29 -21.23
C ARG A 1021 2.92 -3.40 -21.86
N ALA A 1022 2.30 -4.34 -22.58
CA ALA A 1022 2.97 -5.50 -23.15
C ALA A 1022 3.91 -5.17 -24.33
N SER A 1023 3.97 -3.92 -24.79
CA SER A 1023 4.91 -3.49 -25.84
C SER A 1023 6.26 -2.98 -25.30
N PHE A 1024 6.43 -2.93 -23.98
CA PHE A 1024 7.65 -2.49 -23.31
C PHE A 1024 8.44 -3.68 -22.76
#